data_AF-A0A534CTE2-F1
#
_entry.id   AF-A0A534CTE2-F1
#
_cell.length_a   1.000
_cell.length_b   1.000
_cell.length_c   1.000
_cell.angle_alpha   90.00
_cell.angle_beta   90.00
_cell.angle_gamma   90.00
#
_symmetry.space_group_name_H-M   'P 1'
#
loop_
_entity.id
_entity.type
_entity.pdbx_description
1 polymer ?
#
loop_
_entity_poly.entity_id
_entity_poly.type
_entity_poly.pdbx_seq_one_letter_code
_entity_poly.pdbx_strand_id
1 'polypeptide(L)'
;MDAPPEQSSSRPLRVLLVEDSPSDAELTKWRLQQGGYACTFECVVNEAEMRGALRAGSPDLILSDFSLPGFDGMSALAIARAEAPGVPFIFLSGTIGEERAIEALKCGAIDYVLKSNPKRLVPAIQRALDEAALRRKNQAAEQHVARLAVVLQTLSAINSALVRIQNRDEALAETCRLAHRIGGYPLTMVALLNPATRMARPIGWAGYDFLEQPWEEFPVAVHESGDTSLMGRVIRSGEAVLCEDIATYADVIQAREALSAAGIRSLACLPLRVDNTPVGALLCGTRSPTVIAQDEWLLLVELASNLSFALQYLDKQNAVHFLSYFEPLTGLAKRALFCERLTRLQARRSGSPPRLAVTVFDIAHLRVINDSLGRHSGDRLLQCVADRLKTRFPDTEHIAHLGGGTFACVNALRENDSGELRTLHDELMRLFTEPFRIDGREVVAEIKSGVACYPQGNIEPHDLVQNAEAALKEAKTSGERYLHHRVEMNAELARRLGMEQRLRAALETDQFRLYYQPKITLRNGRVAGVEALLRWQDPETGLVAPAVFLPLLESAGLMTAAGTWVIRQAASDCRAWRLQGLPPLRVAVNVSPPELRRRKIADEILECIGDLAGDPDWGVDLEITEGVLSGDASSCVNALRLLRAAGVRIAIDDFGTGFSSLGRLSELPIDTLKIDRSFTSRLPSDRKSGTLVSTIIALARAFDMTTVAEGVENRAQLDYLLREGCDESQGYLHTKPLPRSEFEAWLLRNGGVELGAKSLRSVRG
;
A
#
# COMPACT_ATOMS: atom_id res chain seq x y z
N MET A 1 3.37 8.98 -49.66
CA MET A 1 3.00 10.37 -49.31
C MET A 1 2.78 10.37 -47.83
N ASP A 2 3.85 10.56 -47.07
CA ASP A 2 3.78 10.65 -45.62
C ASP A 2 3.35 12.06 -45.24
N ALA A 3 2.37 12.16 -44.34
CA ALA A 3 1.82 13.42 -43.86
C ALA A 3 2.90 14.22 -43.11
N PRO A 4 2.91 15.56 -43.21
CA PRO A 4 3.84 16.38 -42.44
C PRO A 4 3.46 16.31 -40.94
N PRO A 5 4.45 16.35 -40.03
CA PRO A 5 4.19 16.29 -38.59
C PRO A 5 3.42 17.52 -38.12
N GLU A 6 2.47 17.29 -37.20
CA GLU A 6 1.64 18.32 -36.58
C GLU A 6 2.49 19.45 -36.00
N GLN A 7 2.21 20.67 -36.46
CA GLN A 7 2.84 21.90 -36.01
C GLN A 7 2.49 22.16 -34.53
N SER A 8 3.47 22.01 -33.64
CA SER A 8 3.41 22.63 -32.33
C SER A 8 4.09 24.02 -32.41
N SER A 9 3.34 25.05 -32.01
CA SER A 9 3.70 26.48 -31.85
C SER A 9 3.56 27.40 -33.08
N SER A 10 2.76 28.45 -32.91
CA SER A 10 2.44 29.52 -33.89
C SER A 10 3.51 30.62 -33.99
N ARG A 11 4.73 30.37 -33.48
CA ARG A 11 5.84 31.34 -33.47
C ARG A 11 6.97 30.85 -34.39
N PRO A 12 7.52 31.72 -35.25
CA PRO A 12 8.66 31.34 -36.09
C PRO A 12 9.90 31.03 -35.25
N LEU A 13 10.60 29.95 -35.61
CA LEU A 13 11.86 29.50 -34.99
C LEU A 13 12.94 30.56 -35.16
N ARG A 14 13.57 31.01 -34.07
CA ARG A 14 14.67 31.98 -34.13
C ARG A 14 16.00 31.27 -34.29
N VAL A 15 16.61 31.41 -35.46
CA VAL A 15 17.88 30.76 -35.80
C VAL A 15 18.98 31.81 -35.85
N LEU A 16 20.00 31.64 -35.02
CA LEU A 16 21.25 32.39 -35.12
C LEU A 16 22.20 31.60 -36.02
N LEU A 17 22.60 32.20 -37.14
CA LEU A 17 23.48 31.60 -38.13
C LEU A 17 24.86 32.25 -38.08
N VAL A 18 25.90 31.47 -37.80
CA VAL A 18 27.29 31.91 -37.81
C VAL A 18 27.92 31.44 -39.13
N GLU A 19 27.95 32.33 -40.13
CA GLU A 19 28.30 32.00 -41.52
C GLU A 19 28.80 33.27 -42.23
N ASP A 20 30.02 33.23 -42.79
CA ASP A 20 30.65 34.36 -43.49
C ASP A 20 30.31 34.38 -44.99
N SER A 21 29.87 33.25 -45.55
CA SER A 21 29.44 33.14 -46.95
C SER A 21 27.96 33.46 -47.14
N PRO A 22 27.60 34.57 -47.83
CA PRO A 22 26.21 34.92 -48.09
C PRO A 22 25.45 33.84 -48.88
N SER A 23 26.15 33.13 -49.77
CA SER A 23 25.57 32.06 -50.58
C SER A 23 25.22 30.83 -49.75
N ASP A 24 26.08 30.44 -48.80
CA ASP A 24 25.81 29.30 -47.91
C ASP A 24 24.74 29.63 -46.86
N ALA A 25 24.70 30.89 -46.42
CA ALA A 25 23.64 31.38 -45.57
C ALA A 25 22.26 31.30 -46.25
N GLU A 26 22.14 31.78 -47.48
CA GLU A 26 20.88 31.70 -48.25
C GLU A 26 20.48 30.25 -48.54
N LEU A 27 21.44 29.37 -48.85
CA LEU A 27 21.18 27.95 -49.07
C LEU A 27 20.63 27.27 -47.81
N THR A 28 21.17 27.62 -46.63
CA THR A 28 20.71 27.10 -45.33
C THR A 28 19.30 27.57 -45.01
N LYS A 29 19.01 28.86 -45.23
CA LYS A 29 17.67 29.45 -45.08
C LYS A 29 16.65 28.76 -45.97
N TRP A 30 16.97 28.59 -47.26
CA TRP A 30 16.08 27.95 -48.23
C TRP A 30 15.75 26.50 -47.83
N ARG A 31 16.72 25.74 -47.33
CA ARG A 31 16.50 24.34 -46.89
C ARG A 31 15.59 24.24 -45.68
N LEU A 32 15.74 25.13 -44.71
CA LEU A 32 14.88 25.18 -43.52
C LEU A 32 13.42 25.50 -43.89
N GLN A 33 13.22 26.41 -44.84
CA GLN A 33 11.89 26.73 -45.37
C GLN A 33 11.28 25.55 -46.14
N GLN A 34 12.06 24.85 -46.97
CA GLN A 34 11.61 23.62 -47.65
C GLN A 34 11.32 22.47 -46.68
N GLY A 35 12.01 22.45 -45.53
CA GLY A 35 11.77 21.53 -44.42
C GLY A 35 10.50 21.84 -43.60
N GLY A 36 9.76 22.90 -43.95
CA GLY A 36 8.50 23.25 -43.29
C GLY A 36 8.63 24.13 -42.05
N TYR A 37 9.82 24.65 -41.72
CA TYR A 37 9.99 25.59 -40.61
C TYR A 37 9.72 27.03 -41.05
N ALA A 38 8.83 27.71 -40.34
CA ALA A 38 8.79 29.17 -40.34
C ALA A 38 9.93 29.67 -39.45
N CYS A 39 10.93 30.35 -40.03
CA CYS A 39 12.12 30.79 -39.30
C CYS A 39 12.32 32.31 -39.40
N THR A 40 12.87 32.88 -38.33
CA THR A 40 13.53 34.19 -38.34
C THR A 40 15.03 33.95 -38.21
N PHE A 41 15.82 34.62 -39.05
CA PHE A 41 17.27 34.41 -39.10
C PHE A 41 18.01 35.69 -38.71
N GLU A 42 19.01 35.52 -37.85
CA GLU A 42 20.02 36.54 -37.58
C GLU A 42 21.37 35.94 -37.99
N CYS A 43 22.09 36.59 -38.90
CA CYS A 43 23.36 36.10 -39.41
C CYS A 43 24.49 36.93 -38.81
N VAL A 44 25.51 36.27 -38.27
CA VAL A 44 26.67 36.89 -37.62
C VAL A 44 27.95 36.31 -38.19
N VAL A 45 28.99 37.13 -38.31
CA VAL A 45 30.27 36.72 -38.92
C VAL A 45 31.47 36.81 -37.97
N ASN A 46 31.28 37.41 -36.78
CA ASN A 46 32.34 37.57 -35.79
C ASN A 46 31.84 37.46 -34.34
N GLU A 47 32.77 37.37 -33.38
CA GLU A 47 32.48 37.23 -31.95
C GLU A 47 31.61 38.37 -31.39
N ALA A 48 31.89 39.62 -31.76
CA ALA A 48 31.18 40.78 -31.23
C ALA A 48 29.69 40.77 -31.63
N GLU A 49 29.41 40.44 -32.89
CA GLU A 49 28.06 40.26 -33.41
C GLU A 49 27.36 39.09 -32.74
N MET A 50 28.03 37.95 -32.55
CA MET A 50 27.43 36.78 -31.89
C MET A 50 27.03 37.10 -30.44
N ARG A 51 27.91 37.72 -29.65
CA ARG A 51 27.58 38.13 -28.27
C ARG A 51 26.49 39.21 -28.25
N GLY A 52 26.48 40.12 -29.22
CA GLY A 52 25.42 41.09 -29.41
C GLY A 52 24.06 40.44 -29.63
N ALA A 53 23.99 39.48 -30.55
CA ALA A 53 22.77 38.74 -30.89
C ALA A 53 22.24 37.93 -29.69
N LEU A 54 23.11 37.20 -28.99
CA LEU A 54 22.72 36.42 -27.80
C LEU A 54 22.19 37.29 -26.65
N ARG A 55 22.71 38.52 -26.50
CA ARG A 55 22.21 39.49 -25.51
C ARG A 55 20.91 40.17 -25.94
N ALA A 56 20.76 40.46 -27.24
CA ALA A 56 19.58 41.11 -27.78
C ALA A 56 18.34 40.18 -27.81
N GLY A 57 18.54 38.86 -27.85
CA GLY A 57 17.49 37.91 -27.53
C GLY A 57 17.93 36.45 -27.58
N SER A 58 17.13 35.57 -27.00
CA SER A 58 17.41 34.12 -26.98
C SER A 58 17.04 33.45 -28.32
N PRO A 59 18.02 32.93 -29.09
CA PRO A 59 17.73 32.06 -30.23
C PRO A 59 17.24 30.68 -29.77
N ASP A 60 16.47 30.01 -30.62
CA ASP A 60 16.00 28.64 -30.40
C ASP A 60 16.99 27.60 -30.93
N LEU A 61 17.86 28.01 -31.86
CA LEU A 61 18.86 27.17 -32.51
C LEU A 61 20.04 28.04 -32.96
N ILE A 62 21.26 27.51 -32.82
CA ILE A 62 22.47 28.07 -33.42
C ILE A 62 22.99 27.10 -34.48
N LEU A 63 23.18 27.61 -35.69
CA LEU A 63 23.83 26.92 -36.79
C LEU A 63 25.15 27.63 -37.08
N SER A 64 26.26 26.90 -37.15
CA SER A 64 27.58 27.51 -37.38
C SER A 64 28.35 26.76 -38.45
N ASP A 65 28.99 27.49 -39.36
CA ASP A 65 30.10 26.88 -40.08
C ASP A 65 31.23 26.56 -39.09
N PHE A 66 31.91 25.45 -39.35
CA PHE A 66 33.09 25.04 -38.61
C PHE A 66 34.32 25.88 -38.98
N SER A 67 34.47 26.26 -40.26
CA SER A 67 35.67 26.97 -40.76
C SER A 67 35.31 28.37 -41.24
N LEU A 68 35.51 29.35 -40.36
CA LEU A 68 35.22 30.76 -40.59
C LEU A 68 36.53 31.57 -40.52
N PRO A 69 36.81 32.48 -41.48
CA PRO A 69 37.99 33.33 -41.44
C PRO A 69 37.96 34.31 -40.25
N GLY A 70 38.88 34.16 -39.30
CA GLY A 70 39.06 35.10 -38.19
C GLY A 70 38.15 34.88 -36.97
N PHE A 71 37.19 33.95 -37.02
CA PHE A 71 36.34 33.57 -35.89
C PHE A 71 35.89 32.11 -36.00
N ASP A 72 36.67 31.16 -35.50
CA ASP A 72 36.38 29.74 -35.72
C ASP A 72 35.09 29.25 -35.03
N GLY A 73 34.47 28.22 -35.60
CA GLY A 73 33.20 27.70 -35.10
C GLY A 73 33.29 27.05 -33.71
N MET A 74 34.48 26.62 -33.27
CA MET A 74 34.69 26.09 -31.92
C MET A 74 34.67 27.20 -30.87
N SER A 75 35.19 28.39 -31.20
CA SER A 75 35.05 29.59 -30.38
C SER A 75 33.60 30.05 -30.29
N ALA A 76 32.84 29.96 -31.39
CA ALA A 76 31.40 30.19 -31.38
C ALA A 76 30.66 29.21 -30.44
N LEU A 77 31.01 27.91 -30.48
CA LEU A 77 30.44 26.93 -29.55
C LEU A 77 30.77 27.26 -28.08
N ALA A 78 32.00 27.67 -27.79
CA ALA A 78 32.39 28.06 -26.43
C ALA A 78 31.59 29.26 -25.92
N ILE A 79 31.35 30.27 -26.77
CA ILE A 79 30.50 31.43 -26.45
C ILE A 79 29.06 31.00 -26.21
N ALA A 80 28.50 30.17 -27.10
CA ALA A 80 27.14 29.66 -26.97
C ALA A 80 26.96 28.89 -25.65
N ARG A 81 27.93 28.08 -25.24
CA ARG A 81 27.87 27.35 -23.96
C ARG A 81 27.96 28.24 -22.73
N ALA A 82 28.70 29.35 -22.81
CA ALA A 82 28.85 30.28 -21.71
C ALA A 82 27.62 31.20 -21.55
N GLU A 83 27.11 31.73 -22.67
CA GLU A 83 26.03 32.74 -22.65
C GLU A 83 24.63 32.16 -22.89
N ALA A 84 24.52 30.98 -23.51
CA ALA A 84 23.25 30.34 -23.86
C ALA A 84 23.30 28.79 -23.76
N PRO A 85 23.66 28.21 -22.59
CA PRO A 85 23.93 26.77 -22.43
C PRO A 85 22.76 25.83 -22.76
N GLY A 86 21.53 26.35 -22.82
CA GLY A 86 20.33 25.57 -23.16
C GLY A 86 19.96 25.58 -24.65
N VAL A 87 20.68 26.34 -25.49
CA VAL A 87 20.37 26.47 -26.92
C VAL A 87 21.15 25.42 -27.72
N PRO A 88 20.49 24.61 -28.57
CA PRO A 88 21.17 23.63 -29.40
C PRO A 88 22.10 24.30 -30.41
N PHE A 89 23.31 23.76 -30.54
CA PHE A 89 24.34 24.25 -31.45
C PHE A 89 24.73 23.15 -32.44
N ILE A 90 24.49 23.37 -33.74
CA ILE A 90 24.81 22.41 -34.82
C ILE A 90 25.86 22.99 -35.76
N PHE A 91 26.86 22.19 -36.08
CA PHE A 91 27.86 22.54 -37.09
C PHE A 91 27.40 22.20 -38.52
N LEU A 92 27.65 23.11 -39.46
CA LEU A 92 27.44 22.94 -40.90
C LEU A 92 28.79 23.02 -41.62
N SER A 93 29.40 21.91 -42.02
CA SER A 93 30.75 21.95 -42.61
C SER A 93 30.86 21.30 -43.99
N GLY A 94 31.62 21.91 -44.88
CA GLY A 94 31.95 21.35 -46.21
C GLY A 94 32.93 20.17 -46.14
N THR A 95 33.90 20.24 -45.23
CA THR A 95 34.95 19.22 -45.02
C THR A 95 35.38 19.22 -43.56
N ILE A 96 34.65 18.50 -42.71
CA ILE A 96 35.10 18.22 -41.34
C ILE A 96 35.56 16.76 -41.28
N GLY A 97 36.78 16.54 -40.79
CA GLY A 97 37.27 15.18 -40.52
C GLY A 97 36.56 14.58 -39.31
N GLU A 98 36.46 13.25 -39.26
CA GLU A 98 35.77 12.53 -38.17
C GLU A 98 36.29 12.92 -36.78
N GLU A 99 37.60 13.10 -36.61
CA GLU A 99 38.21 13.49 -35.34
C GLU A 99 37.72 14.86 -34.83
N ARG A 100 37.64 15.86 -35.73
CA ARG A 100 37.16 17.20 -35.39
C ARG A 100 35.66 17.24 -35.12
N ALA A 101 34.89 16.41 -35.82
CA ALA A 101 33.45 16.26 -35.56
C ALA A 101 33.19 15.62 -34.18
N ILE A 102 33.99 14.62 -33.80
CA ILE A 102 33.93 14.01 -32.46
C ILE A 102 34.30 15.03 -31.38
N GLU A 103 35.33 15.85 -31.61
CA GLU A 103 35.74 16.91 -30.69
C GLU A 103 34.62 17.95 -30.48
N ALA A 104 34.00 18.42 -31.57
CA ALA A 104 32.85 19.33 -31.52
C ALA A 104 31.70 18.80 -30.63
N LEU A 105 31.35 17.51 -30.78
CA LEU A 105 30.32 16.86 -29.96
C LEU A 105 30.75 16.75 -28.48
N LYS A 106 32.02 16.36 -28.21
CA LYS A 106 32.56 16.32 -26.84
C LYS A 106 32.56 17.69 -26.17
N CYS A 107 32.77 18.75 -26.95
CA CYS A 107 32.74 20.12 -26.49
C CYS A 107 31.31 20.68 -26.33
N GLY A 108 30.27 19.91 -26.65
CA GLY A 108 28.87 20.24 -26.35
C GLY A 108 28.02 20.67 -27.54
N ALA A 109 28.50 20.54 -28.78
CA ALA A 109 27.62 20.61 -29.95
C ALA A 109 26.66 19.42 -29.97
N ILE A 110 25.45 19.65 -30.46
CA ILE A 110 24.38 18.64 -30.44
C ILE A 110 24.46 17.68 -31.63
N ASP A 111 24.86 18.19 -32.80
CA ASP A 111 25.07 17.41 -34.01
C ASP A 111 26.01 18.18 -34.96
N TYR A 112 26.47 17.49 -36.01
CA TYR A 112 27.16 18.10 -37.14
C TYR A 112 26.56 17.57 -38.45
N VAL A 113 26.44 18.44 -39.44
CA VAL A 113 25.87 18.13 -40.75
C VAL A 113 26.86 18.53 -41.84
N LEU A 114 27.17 17.57 -42.71
CA LEU A 114 28.01 17.83 -43.87
C LEU A 114 27.22 18.62 -44.92
N LYS A 115 27.78 19.72 -45.44
CA LYS A 115 27.18 20.52 -46.53
C LYS A 115 26.93 19.66 -47.79
N SER A 116 27.72 18.59 -47.98
CA SER A 116 27.57 17.57 -49.03
C SER A 116 26.40 16.60 -48.84
N ASN A 117 25.83 16.51 -47.63
CA ASN A 117 24.61 15.74 -47.35
C ASN A 117 23.47 16.62 -46.78
N PRO A 118 22.88 17.47 -47.65
CA PRO A 118 21.80 18.42 -47.31
C PRO A 118 20.63 17.83 -46.53
N LYS A 119 20.26 16.60 -46.89
CA LYS A 119 19.00 15.97 -46.47
C LYS A 119 18.99 15.65 -44.97
N ARG A 120 20.16 15.59 -44.34
CA ARG A 120 20.31 15.33 -42.90
C ARG A 120 20.06 16.57 -42.03
N LEU A 121 20.09 17.78 -42.61
CA LEU A 121 19.97 19.03 -41.84
C LEU A 121 18.65 19.12 -41.05
N VAL A 122 17.52 18.91 -41.74
CA VAL A 122 16.19 18.99 -41.12
C VAL A 122 16.02 17.94 -40.01
N PRO A 123 16.34 16.64 -40.22
CA PRO A 123 16.33 15.64 -39.13
C PRO A 123 17.26 15.96 -37.95
N ALA A 124 18.44 16.55 -38.20
CA ALA A 124 19.37 16.93 -37.13
C ALA A 124 18.82 18.08 -36.28
N ILE A 125 18.23 19.08 -36.93
CA ILE A 125 17.57 20.22 -36.26
C ILE A 125 16.38 19.75 -35.43
N GLN A 126 15.52 18.89 -36.00
CA GLN A 126 14.37 18.35 -35.29
C GLN A 126 14.82 17.63 -34.01
N ARG A 127 15.79 16.72 -34.11
CA ARG A 127 16.34 16.00 -32.94
C ARG A 127 16.92 16.93 -31.90
N ALA A 128 17.67 17.94 -32.32
CA ALA A 128 18.30 18.91 -31.43
C ALA A 128 17.29 19.77 -30.68
N LEU A 129 16.23 20.22 -31.36
CA LEU A 129 15.14 20.97 -30.75
C LEU A 129 14.33 20.11 -29.79
N ASP A 130 14.04 18.86 -30.15
CA ASP A 130 13.32 17.90 -29.29
C ASP A 130 14.12 17.61 -28.01
N GLU A 131 15.44 17.40 -28.12
CA GLU A 131 16.31 17.18 -26.96
C GLU A 131 16.43 18.42 -26.08
N ALA A 132 16.57 19.61 -26.67
CA ALA A 132 16.58 20.87 -25.93
C ALA A 132 15.23 21.16 -25.25
N ALA A 133 14.11 20.82 -25.88
CA ALA A 133 12.79 20.93 -25.29
C ALA A 133 12.61 19.96 -24.12
N LEU A 134 13.05 18.70 -24.28
CA LEU A 134 13.00 17.71 -23.20
C LEU A 134 13.87 18.12 -22.01
N ARG A 135 15.10 18.60 -22.23
CA ARG A 135 15.98 19.11 -21.17
C ARG A 135 15.35 20.29 -20.42
N ARG A 136 14.79 21.27 -21.15
CA ARG A 136 14.07 22.40 -20.54
C ARG A 136 12.88 21.93 -19.71
N LYS A 137 12.10 20.97 -20.21
CA LYS A 137 10.96 20.39 -19.49
C LYS A 137 11.40 19.66 -18.22
N ASN A 138 12.44 18.84 -18.30
CA ASN A 138 12.98 18.12 -17.16
C ASN A 138 13.51 19.07 -16.09
N GLN A 139 14.29 20.08 -16.49
CA GLN A 139 14.82 21.08 -15.56
C GLN A 139 13.71 21.90 -14.89
N ALA A 140 12.67 22.28 -15.64
CA ALA A 140 11.51 22.97 -15.08
C ALA A 140 10.73 22.06 -14.10
N ALA A 141 10.56 20.77 -14.43
CA ALA A 141 9.93 19.80 -13.54
C ALA A 141 10.74 19.57 -12.26
N GLU A 142 12.07 19.44 -12.36
CA GLU A 142 12.96 19.32 -11.21
C GLU A 142 12.91 20.57 -10.31
N GLN A 143 12.90 21.76 -10.91
CA GLN A 143 12.74 23.02 -10.17
C GLN A 143 11.37 23.11 -9.48
N HIS A 144 10.30 22.68 -10.15
CA HIS A 144 8.95 22.62 -9.58
C HIS A 144 8.89 21.66 -8.39
N VAL A 145 9.43 20.44 -8.54
CA VAL A 145 9.51 19.46 -7.44
C VAL A 145 10.33 19.99 -6.27
N ALA A 146 11.49 20.60 -6.53
CA ALA A 146 12.31 21.21 -5.48
C ALA A 146 11.56 22.36 -4.78
N ARG A 147 10.81 23.18 -5.51
CA ARG A 147 9.97 24.24 -4.95
C ARG A 147 8.89 23.67 -4.03
N LEU A 148 8.16 22.65 -4.49
CA LEU A 148 7.12 21.99 -3.69
C LEU A 148 7.68 21.34 -2.42
N ALA A 149 8.86 20.71 -2.49
CA ALA A 149 9.52 20.14 -1.33
C ALA A 149 9.81 21.20 -0.24
N VAL A 150 10.29 22.38 -0.66
CA VAL A 150 10.54 23.52 0.26
C VAL A 150 9.26 24.02 0.90
N VAL A 151 8.18 24.15 0.13
CA VAL A 151 6.87 24.62 0.63
C VAL A 151 6.27 23.60 1.60
N LEU A 152 6.36 22.30 1.30
CA LEU A 152 5.95 21.21 2.20
C LEU A 152 6.74 21.20 3.51
N GLN A 153 8.07 21.38 3.43
CA GLN A 153 8.92 21.50 4.62
C GLN A 153 8.53 22.71 5.47
N THR A 154 8.19 23.83 4.83
CA THR A 154 7.70 25.05 5.50
C THR A 154 6.40 24.79 6.24
N LEU A 155 5.44 24.13 5.59
CA LEU A 155 4.16 23.75 6.20
C LEU A 155 4.36 22.81 7.40
N SER A 156 5.21 21.80 7.28
CA SER A 156 5.55 20.89 8.39
C SER A 156 6.20 21.61 9.57
N ALA A 157 7.14 22.52 9.30
CA ALA A 157 7.80 23.32 10.32
C ALA A 157 6.82 24.25 11.05
N ILE A 158 5.93 24.91 10.30
CA ILE A 158 4.88 25.77 10.87
C ILE A 158 3.92 24.95 11.72
N ASN A 159 3.40 23.82 11.22
CA ASN A 159 2.53 22.94 12.01
C ASN A 159 3.22 22.50 13.31
N SER A 160 4.51 22.17 13.26
CA SER A 160 5.30 21.82 14.44
C SER A 160 5.47 22.99 15.43
N ALA A 161 5.62 24.22 14.93
CA ALA A 161 5.71 25.42 15.75
C ALA A 161 4.37 25.76 16.41
N LEU A 162 3.26 25.70 15.67
CA LEU A 162 1.90 25.89 16.16
C LEU A 162 1.56 24.92 17.30
N VAL A 163 2.12 23.70 17.27
CA VAL A 163 1.95 22.72 18.36
C VAL A 163 2.63 23.14 19.67
N ARG A 164 3.77 23.83 19.60
CA ARG A 164 4.60 24.14 20.76
C ARG A 164 4.27 25.50 21.38
N ILE A 165 3.86 26.45 20.54
CA ILE A 165 3.63 27.84 20.94
C ILE A 165 2.18 27.98 21.44
N GLN A 166 2.04 28.39 22.71
CA GLN A 166 0.73 28.54 23.35
C GLN A 166 0.15 29.95 23.22
N ASN A 167 0.99 30.93 22.86
CA ASN A 167 0.55 32.30 22.64
C ASN A 167 0.16 32.51 21.17
N ARG A 168 -1.06 33.00 20.94
CA ARG A 168 -1.61 33.24 19.61
C ARG A 168 -0.74 34.15 18.75
N ASP A 169 -0.37 35.31 19.29
CA ASP A 169 0.35 36.33 18.54
C ASP A 169 1.80 35.86 18.25
N GLU A 170 2.41 35.12 19.19
CA GLU A 170 3.72 34.49 18.99
C GLU A 170 3.68 33.39 17.91
N ALA A 171 2.62 32.58 17.87
CA ALA A 171 2.44 31.52 16.88
C ALA A 171 2.27 32.08 15.45
N LEU A 172 1.52 33.18 15.32
CA LEU A 172 1.37 33.90 14.05
C LEU A 172 2.68 34.58 13.62
N ALA A 173 3.41 35.18 14.55
CA ALA A 173 4.71 35.77 14.26
C ALA A 173 5.75 34.72 13.82
N GLU A 174 5.81 33.57 14.49
CA GLU A 174 6.70 32.48 14.10
C GLU A 174 6.32 31.88 12.75
N THR A 175 5.03 31.82 12.42
CA THR A 175 4.57 31.40 11.09
C THR A 175 5.17 32.28 9.99
N CYS A 176 5.11 33.60 10.12
CA CYS A 176 5.72 34.51 9.14
C CYS A 176 7.23 34.29 9.03
N ARG A 177 7.94 34.16 10.17
CA ARG A 177 9.38 33.89 10.17
C ARG A 177 9.74 32.59 9.45
N LEU A 178 8.99 31.52 9.66
CA LEU A 178 9.23 30.23 9.01
C LEU A 178 8.88 30.26 7.52
N ALA A 179 7.79 30.90 7.14
CA ALA A 179 7.43 31.10 5.74
C ALA A 179 8.50 31.91 4.98
N HIS A 180 9.07 32.94 5.63
CA HIS A 180 10.20 33.68 5.06
C HIS A 180 11.49 32.85 4.99
N ARG A 181 11.92 32.28 6.13
CA ARG A 181 13.23 31.63 6.27
C ARG A 181 13.33 30.29 5.54
N ILE A 182 12.29 29.46 5.63
CA ILE A 182 12.27 28.12 5.01
C ILE A 182 11.57 28.21 3.65
N GLY A 183 10.38 28.81 3.59
CA GLY A 183 9.58 28.89 2.37
C GLY A 183 10.17 29.82 1.31
N GLY A 184 11.14 30.65 1.70
CA GLY A 184 11.79 31.59 0.81
C GLY A 184 10.84 32.68 0.31
N TYR A 185 9.75 32.95 1.03
CA TYR A 185 8.82 34.02 0.69
C TYR A 185 9.45 35.36 1.12
N PRO A 186 9.89 36.22 0.17
CA PRO A 186 10.52 37.49 0.48
C PRO A 186 9.63 38.47 1.25
N LEU A 187 8.31 38.25 1.25
CA LEU A 187 7.33 39.02 2.00
C LEU A 187 6.35 38.05 2.66
N THR A 188 6.18 38.12 3.98
CA THR A 188 5.15 37.35 4.69
C THR A 188 4.54 38.16 5.83
N MET A 189 3.21 38.20 5.94
CA MET A 189 2.52 38.94 6.99
C MET A 189 1.19 38.31 7.38
N VAL A 190 0.87 38.34 8.66
CA VAL A 190 -0.45 38.01 9.19
C VAL A 190 -1.04 39.24 9.85
N ALA A 191 -2.29 39.55 9.51
CA ALA A 191 -3.09 40.57 10.18
C ALA A 191 -4.40 39.97 10.69
N LEU A 192 -4.83 40.37 11.89
CA LEU A 192 -6.12 39.98 12.48
C LEU A 192 -7.04 41.21 12.58
N LEU A 193 -8.31 41.01 12.24
CA LEU A 193 -9.36 42.01 12.31
C LEU A 193 -9.91 42.14 13.74
N ASN A 194 -9.93 43.35 14.28
CA ASN A 194 -10.73 43.66 15.45
C ASN A 194 -12.20 43.85 15.02
N PRO A 195 -13.14 42.99 15.45
CA PRO A 195 -14.53 43.07 15.00
C PRO A 195 -15.26 44.33 15.49
N ALA A 196 -14.83 44.92 16.60
CA ALA A 196 -15.48 46.10 17.17
C ALA A 196 -15.07 47.40 16.46
N THR A 197 -13.77 47.55 16.16
CA THR A 197 -13.23 48.76 15.50
C THR A 197 -13.13 48.63 13.99
N ARG A 198 -13.24 47.40 13.45
CA ARG A 198 -12.98 47.06 12.04
C ARG A 198 -11.57 47.46 11.57
N MET A 199 -10.64 47.59 12.51
CA MET A 199 -9.22 47.80 12.22
C MET A 199 -8.52 46.44 12.20
N ALA A 200 -7.78 46.17 11.14
CA ALA A 200 -6.91 45.00 11.07
C ALA A 200 -5.51 45.37 11.59
N ARG A 201 -5.06 44.60 12.58
CA ARG A 201 -3.77 44.77 13.23
C ARG A 201 -2.78 43.72 12.72
N PRO A 202 -1.62 44.12 12.19
CA PRO A 202 -0.52 43.20 11.91
C PRO A 202 -0.06 42.50 13.20
N ILE A 203 -0.01 41.17 13.19
CA ILE A 203 0.40 40.34 14.34
C ILE A 203 1.80 39.77 14.14
N GLY A 204 2.14 39.45 12.89
CA GLY A 204 3.41 38.85 12.54
C GLY A 204 3.84 39.24 11.13
N TRP A 205 5.13 39.46 10.92
CA TRP A 205 5.69 39.79 9.61
C TRP A 205 7.15 39.32 9.50
N ALA A 206 7.61 39.02 8.29
CA ALA A 206 9.01 38.74 7.97
C ALA A 206 9.33 39.06 6.51
N GLY A 207 10.57 39.55 6.27
CA GLY A 207 10.99 40.05 4.95
C GLY A 207 10.45 41.46 4.62
N TYR A 208 10.09 42.24 5.64
CA TYR A 208 9.41 43.54 5.51
C TYR A 208 10.34 44.75 5.65
N ASP A 209 11.66 44.57 5.60
CA ASP A 209 12.67 45.61 5.91
C ASP A 209 12.60 46.86 5.00
N PHE A 210 11.86 46.78 3.90
CA PHE A 210 11.66 47.85 2.93
C PHE A 210 10.34 48.61 3.08
N LEU A 211 9.50 48.26 4.06
CA LEU A 211 8.27 48.97 4.39
C LEU A 211 8.47 49.73 5.71
N GLU A 212 8.18 51.03 5.73
CA GLU A 212 8.52 51.92 6.86
C GLU A 212 7.71 51.64 8.14
N GLN A 213 6.48 51.14 8.04
CA GLN A 213 5.56 50.97 9.18
C GLN A 213 4.70 49.68 9.10
N PRO A 214 5.31 48.48 9.14
CA PRO A 214 4.58 47.21 8.98
C PRO A 214 3.68 46.83 10.17
N TRP A 215 3.72 47.56 11.28
CA TRP A 215 2.92 47.34 12.48
C TRP A 215 1.69 48.25 12.60
N GLU A 216 1.48 49.19 11.68
CA GLU A 216 0.31 50.07 11.74
C GLU A 216 -0.99 49.33 11.42
N GLU A 217 -2.02 49.63 12.22
CA GLU A 217 -3.37 49.11 11.97
C GLU A 217 -4.00 49.81 10.77
N PHE A 218 -4.74 49.06 9.95
CA PHE A 218 -5.42 49.59 8.77
C PHE A 218 -6.92 49.25 8.78
N PRO A 219 -7.79 50.12 8.24
CA PRO A 219 -9.23 49.88 8.24
C PRO A 219 -9.63 48.80 7.24
N VAL A 220 -10.61 47.96 7.60
CA VAL A 220 -11.25 47.00 6.69
C VAL A 220 -12.74 47.35 6.59
N ALA A 221 -13.14 47.97 5.47
CA ALA A 221 -14.52 48.41 5.27
C ALA A 221 -15.50 47.24 5.27
N VAL A 222 -16.80 47.49 5.46
CA VAL A 222 -17.85 46.45 5.42
C VAL A 222 -18.23 46.11 3.98
N HIS A 223 -18.16 47.09 3.08
CA HIS A 223 -18.47 46.96 1.65
C HIS A 223 -17.26 47.26 0.79
N GLU A 224 -17.23 46.68 -0.41
CA GLU A 224 -16.12 46.84 -1.37
C GLU A 224 -15.89 48.30 -1.80
N SER A 225 -16.95 49.12 -1.81
CA SER A 225 -16.87 50.55 -2.11
C SER A 225 -16.04 51.36 -1.10
N GLY A 226 -15.79 50.83 0.10
CA GLY A 226 -15.03 51.53 1.16
C GLY A 226 -13.60 51.05 1.34
N ASP A 227 -13.20 49.92 0.73
CA ASP A 227 -11.85 49.34 0.85
C ASP A 227 -11.64 48.28 -0.25
N THR A 228 -10.89 48.62 -1.29
CA THR A 228 -10.56 47.72 -2.40
C THR A 228 -9.19 47.06 -2.22
N SER A 229 -8.59 47.14 -1.02
CA SER A 229 -7.29 46.51 -0.77
C SER A 229 -7.39 44.99 -0.88
N LEU A 230 -6.35 44.36 -1.44
CA LEU A 230 -6.26 42.90 -1.57
C LEU A 230 -6.57 42.18 -0.24
N MET A 231 -5.92 42.59 0.84
CA MET A 231 -6.09 41.96 2.14
C MET A 231 -7.44 42.28 2.78
N GLY A 232 -7.95 43.51 2.61
CA GLY A 232 -9.29 43.88 3.04
C GLY A 232 -10.38 43.05 2.35
N ARG A 233 -10.22 42.78 1.03
CA ARG A 233 -11.11 41.88 0.29
C ARG A 233 -11.10 40.46 0.86
N VAL A 234 -9.93 39.89 1.10
CA VAL A 234 -9.80 38.52 1.64
C VAL A 234 -10.42 38.43 3.04
N ILE A 235 -10.16 39.42 3.91
CA ILE A 235 -10.75 39.47 5.25
C ILE A 235 -12.28 39.61 5.19
N ARG A 236 -12.84 40.36 4.23
CA ARG A 236 -14.31 40.50 4.08
C ARG A 236 -14.98 39.26 3.50
N SER A 237 -14.48 38.80 2.35
CA SER A 237 -15.09 37.70 1.58
C SER A 237 -14.79 36.35 2.21
N GLY A 238 -13.64 36.24 2.88
CA GLY A 238 -13.06 34.96 3.27
C GLY A 238 -12.57 34.14 2.09
N GLU A 239 -12.51 34.68 0.88
CA GLU A 239 -12.01 33.96 -0.30
C GLU A 239 -10.52 34.23 -0.47
N ALA A 240 -9.74 33.18 -0.74
CA ALA A 240 -8.32 33.32 -1.03
C ALA A 240 -8.13 33.96 -2.41
N VAL A 241 -7.17 34.88 -2.53
CA VAL A 241 -6.91 35.62 -3.77
C VAL A 241 -5.43 35.53 -4.14
N LEU A 242 -5.17 35.20 -5.41
CA LEU A 242 -3.85 35.21 -6.01
C LEU A 242 -3.73 36.43 -6.94
N CYS A 243 -2.78 37.30 -6.62
CA CYS A 243 -2.31 38.36 -7.50
C CYS A 243 -1.11 37.82 -8.29
N GLU A 244 -1.34 37.49 -9.56
CA GLU A 244 -0.32 36.91 -10.44
C GLU A 244 0.79 37.92 -10.80
N ASP A 245 0.43 39.18 -10.99
CA ASP A 245 1.37 40.28 -11.21
C ASP A 245 0.86 41.58 -10.54
N ILE A 246 1.62 42.06 -9.57
CA ILE A 246 1.36 43.31 -8.83
C ILE A 246 1.30 44.52 -9.76
N ALA A 247 2.03 44.53 -10.89
CA ALA A 247 2.03 45.66 -11.81
C ALA A 247 0.69 45.80 -12.54
N THR A 248 0.07 44.68 -12.94
CA THR A 248 -1.15 44.67 -13.77
C THR A 248 -2.42 44.33 -12.99
N TYR A 249 -2.32 44.02 -11.70
CA TYR A 249 -3.48 43.65 -10.88
C TYR A 249 -4.48 44.80 -10.75
N ALA A 250 -5.76 44.51 -10.95
CA ALA A 250 -6.82 45.52 -11.07
C ALA A 250 -7.17 46.20 -9.74
N ASP A 251 -7.09 45.48 -8.62
CA ASP A 251 -7.50 46.01 -7.31
C ASP A 251 -6.37 46.69 -6.56
N VAL A 252 -6.70 47.42 -5.50
CA VAL A 252 -5.71 48.17 -4.74
C VAL A 252 -4.76 47.21 -4.02
N ILE A 253 -3.46 47.44 -4.21
CA ILE A 253 -2.40 46.76 -3.47
C ILE A 253 -1.75 47.83 -2.60
N GLN A 254 -1.86 47.66 -1.28
CA GLN A 254 -1.23 48.57 -0.31
C GLN A 254 0.28 48.54 -0.52
N ALA A 255 0.90 49.73 -0.53
CA ALA A 255 2.33 49.91 -0.77
C ALA A 255 2.85 49.30 -2.10
N ARG A 256 2.02 49.27 -3.16
CA ARG A 256 2.37 48.72 -4.49
C ARG A 256 3.74 49.15 -5.00
N GLU A 257 4.06 50.45 -4.89
CA GLU A 257 5.34 51.00 -5.36
C GLU A 257 6.52 50.43 -4.57
N ALA A 258 6.44 50.39 -3.24
CA ALA A 258 7.48 49.83 -2.38
C ALA A 258 7.66 48.31 -2.60
N LEU A 259 6.55 47.56 -2.74
CA LEU A 259 6.58 46.14 -3.08
C LEU A 259 7.27 45.89 -4.43
N SER A 260 6.94 46.70 -5.44
CA SER A 260 7.54 46.60 -6.78
C SER A 260 9.03 46.94 -6.75
N ALA A 261 9.41 47.99 -6.02
CA ALA A 261 10.80 48.40 -5.83
C ALA A 261 11.64 47.34 -5.09
N ALA A 262 11.04 46.61 -4.15
CA ALA A 262 11.65 45.47 -3.46
C ALA A 262 11.71 44.18 -4.31
N GLY A 263 11.25 44.25 -5.56
CA GLY A 263 11.25 43.15 -6.52
C GLY A 263 10.12 42.14 -6.33
N ILE A 264 9.14 42.41 -5.46
CA ILE A 264 7.97 41.54 -5.32
C ILE A 264 7.13 41.65 -6.60
N ARG A 265 6.73 40.50 -7.14
CA ARG A 265 5.99 40.39 -8.39
C ARG A 265 4.60 39.80 -8.24
N SER A 266 4.41 38.83 -7.35
CA SER A 266 3.11 38.19 -7.10
C SER A 266 2.80 38.11 -5.61
N LEU A 267 1.51 38.06 -5.26
CA LEU A 267 1.01 37.95 -3.88
C LEU A 267 -0.05 36.85 -3.77
N ALA A 268 0.12 35.95 -2.80
CA ALA A 268 -0.94 35.09 -2.31
C ALA A 268 -1.53 35.68 -1.03
N CYS A 269 -2.83 35.96 -1.00
CA CYS A 269 -3.53 36.45 0.18
C CYS A 269 -4.63 35.44 0.58
N LEU A 270 -4.53 34.93 1.80
CA LEU A 270 -5.24 33.74 2.26
C LEU A 270 -6.02 34.06 3.54
N PRO A 271 -7.29 33.65 3.64
CA PRO A 271 -8.14 33.98 4.78
C PRO A 271 -7.72 33.18 6.02
N LEU A 272 -7.77 33.84 7.18
CA LEU A 272 -7.71 33.18 8.48
C LEU A 272 -9.11 33.17 9.09
N ARG A 273 -9.60 32.00 9.49
CA ARG A 273 -10.98 31.80 9.93
C ARG A 273 -11.06 31.18 11.33
N VAL A 274 -12.02 31.62 12.13
CA VAL A 274 -12.40 30.99 13.40
C VAL A 274 -13.91 30.73 13.34
N ASP A 275 -14.33 29.49 13.60
CA ASP A 275 -15.74 29.06 13.47
C ASP A 275 -16.36 29.48 12.12
N ASN A 276 -15.60 29.27 11.03
CA ASN A 276 -15.92 29.66 9.65
C ASN A 276 -16.03 31.17 9.38
N THR A 277 -15.83 32.01 10.40
CA THR A 277 -15.84 33.47 10.28
C THR A 277 -14.44 33.98 9.94
N PRO A 278 -14.25 34.75 8.86
CA PRO A 278 -12.97 35.40 8.59
C PRO A 278 -12.58 36.37 9.72
N VAL A 279 -11.44 36.11 10.35
CA VAL A 279 -10.88 36.92 11.45
C VAL A 279 -9.57 37.60 11.07
N GLY A 280 -9.02 37.32 9.89
CA GLY A 280 -7.75 37.88 9.46
C GLY A 280 -7.30 37.33 8.11
N ALA A 281 -6.06 37.61 7.74
CA ALA A 281 -5.46 37.10 6.52
C ALA A 281 -3.95 36.90 6.68
N LEU A 282 -3.43 35.93 5.94
CA LEU A 282 -2.02 35.69 5.68
C LEU A 282 -1.68 36.18 4.27
N LEU A 283 -0.63 36.97 4.14
CA LEU A 283 -0.09 37.47 2.88
C LEU A 283 1.32 36.89 2.66
N CYS A 284 1.56 36.29 1.50
CA CYS A 284 2.87 35.81 1.06
C CYS A 284 3.20 36.41 -0.31
N GLY A 285 4.36 37.03 -0.47
CA GLY A 285 4.82 37.60 -1.73
C GLY A 285 6.03 36.86 -2.30
N THR A 286 6.16 36.84 -3.62
CA THR A 286 7.30 36.21 -4.32
C THR A 286 8.01 37.20 -5.25
N ARG A 287 9.32 36.98 -5.49
CA ARG A 287 10.13 37.72 -6.47
C ARG A 287 10.09 37.10 -7.87
N SER A 288 9.54 35.89 -8.00
CA SER A 288 9.55 35.20 -9.28
C SER A 288 8.54 35.84 -10.23
N PRO A 289 8.89 36.08 -11.49
CA PRO A 289 7.92 36.48 -12.52
C PRO A 289 6.97 35.35 -12.92
N THR A 290 7.24 34.11 -12.48
CA THR A 290 6.32 32.99 -12.67
C THR A 290 5.25 33.01 -11.58
N VAL A 291 3.99 32.94 -12.00
CA VAL A 291 2.83 32.79 -11.13
C VAL A 291 3.06 31.67 -10.11
N ILE A 292 2.58 31.85 -8.88
CA ILE A 292 2.53 30.78 -7.87
C ILE A 292 1.77 29.61 -8.51
N ALA A 293 2.47 28.51 -8.79
CA ALA A 293 1.88 27.37 -9.47
C ALA A 293 0.72 26.79 -8.64
N GLN A 294 -0.23 26.14 -9.32
CA GLN A 294 -1.44 25.62 -8.67
C GLN A 294 -1.14 24.71 -7.46
N ASP A 295 -0.13 23.85 -7.57
CA ASP A 295 0.28 22.97 -6.46
C ASP A 295 0.83 23.75 -5.26
N GLU A 296 1.64 24.79 -5.51
CA GLU A 296 2.16 25.67 -4.44
C GLU A 296 1.02 26.47 -3.80
N TRP A 297 0.07 26.94 -4.61
CA TRP A 297 -1.12 27.65 -4.14
C TRP A 297 -1.95 26.78 -3.18
N LEU A 298 -2.18 25.51 -3.51
CA LEU A 298 -2.92 24.58 -2.65
C LEU A 298 -2.23 24.37 -1.30
N LEU A 299 -0.90 24.25 -1.28
CA LEU A 299 -0.13 24.13 -0.04
C LEU A 299 -0.19 25.41 0.82
N LEU A 300 -0.20 26.58 0.19
CA LEU A 300 -0.39 27.85 0.89
C LEU A 300 -1.79 27.99 1.47
N VAL A 301 -2.83 27.55 0.75
CA VAL A 301 -4.21 27.47 1.26
C VAL A 301 -4.28 26.53 2.47
N GLU A 302 -3.64 25.37 2.40
CA GLU A 302 -3.56 24.43 3.51
C GLU A 302 -2.89 25.05 4.75
N LEU A 303 -1.77 25.76 4.54
CA LEU A 303 -1.08 26.47 5.62
C LEU A 303 -2.01 27.49 6.30
N ALA A 304 -2.75 28.27 5.53
CA ALA A 304 -3.73 29.21 6.08
C ALA A 304 -4.88 28.50 6.82
N SER A 305 -5.32 27.33 6.34
CA SER A 305 -6.30 26.49 7.03
C SER A 305 -5.78 25.93 8.35
N ASN A 306 -4.52 25.47 8.41
CA ASN A 306 -3.90 25.00 9.64
C ASN A 306 -3.73 26.14 10.66
N LEU A 307 -3.40 27.35 10.20
CA LEU A 307 -3.36 28.54 11.05
C LEU A 307 -4.76 28.93 11.55
N SER A 308 -5.76 28.91 10.68
CA SER A 308 -7.17 29.15 11.03
C SER A 308 -7.62 28.20 12.14
N PHE A 309 -7.29 26.91 11.98
CA PHE A 309 -7.55 25.91 12.99
C PHE A 309 -6.80 26.22 14.29
N ALA A 310 -5.50 26.51 14.25
CA ALA A 310 -4.73 26.88 15.45
C ALA A 310 -5.35 28.08 16.19
N LEU A 311 -5.79 29.11 15.46
CA LEU A 311 -6.43 30.30 16.03
C LEU A 311 -7.71 29.96 16.81
N GLN A 312 -8.54 29.06 16.28
CA GLN A 312 -9.79 28.63 16.92
C GLN A 312 -9.54 28.00 18.31
N TYR A 313 -8.39 27.35 18.53
CA TYR A 313 -8.06 26.69 19.79
C TYR A 313 -7.21 27.55 20.74
N LEU A 314 -6.35 28.42 20.20
CA LEU A 314 -5.56 29.37 20.99
C LEU A 314 -6.46 30.41 21.68
N ASP A 315 -7.59 30.78 21.07
CA ASP A 315 -8.60 31.66 21.68
C ASP A 315 -9.35 31.01 22.86
N LYS A 316 -9.34 29.67 22.98
CA LYS A 316 -10.03 28.92 24.06
C LYS A 316 -9.11 28.54 25.23
N GLN A 317 -7.87 29.04 25.29
CA GLN A 317 -6.84 28.68 26.31
C GLN A 317 -6.64 27.16 26.49
N ASN A 318 -6.80 26.38 25.42
CA ASN A 318 -6.76 24.90 25.46
C ASN A 318 -5.70 24.32 24.49
N ALA A 319 -4.44 24.74 24.62
CA ALA A 319 -3.33 24.22 23.82
C ALA A 319 -3.13 22.69 23.94
N VAL A 320 -3.57 22.09 25.05
CA VAL A 320 -3.59 20.63 25.27
C VAL A 320 -4.45 19.88 24.24
N HIS A 321 -5.48 20.53 23.67
CA HIS A 321 -6.33 19.94 22.63
C HIS A 321 -5.68 19.98 21.24
N PHE A 322 -4.88 20.98 20.89
CA PHE A 322 -4.27 21.10 19.55
C PHE A 322 -3.33 19.91 19.22
N LEU A 323 -2.58 19.43 20.23
CA LEU A 323 -1.76 18.21 20.16
C LEU A 323 -2.57 16.92 19.86
N SER A 324 -3.88 16.93 20.07
CA SER A 324 -4.77 15.80 19.75
C SER A 324 -5.20 15.77 18.28
N TYR A 325 -5.00 16.86 17.53
CA TYR A 325 -5.48 17.03 16.15
C TYR A 325 -4.42 16.79 15.06
N PHE A 326 -3.13 16.92 15.36
CA PHE A 326 -2.05 16.69 14.39
C PHE A 326 -0.99 15.71 14.90
N GLU A 327 -0.42 14.95 13.98
CA GLU A 327 0.71 14.06 14.23
C GLU A 327 2.02 14.82 13.95
N PRO A 328 2.86 15.06 14.99
CA PRO A 328 4.04 15.92 14.86
C PRO A 328 5.12 15.42 13.90
N LEU A 329 5.28 14.10 13.74
CA LEU A 329 6.33 13.53 12.91
C LEU A 329 6.05 13.75 11.41
N THR A 330 4.80 13.57 11.00
CA THR A 330 4.33 13.57 9.61
C THR A 330 3.65 14.87 9.20
N GLY A 331 3.18 15.65 10.18
CA GLY A 331 2.43 16.89 10.00
C GLY A 331 0.98 16.68 9.54
N LEU A 332 0.51 15.42 9.45
CA LEU A 332 -0.84 15.07 9.02
C LEU A 332 -1.85 15.16 10.17
N ALA A 333 -3.13 15.21 9.81
CA ALA A 333 -4.22 15.13 10.78
C ALA A 333 -4.16 13.82 11.60
N LYS A 334 -4.47 13.90 12.89
CA LYS A 334 -4.82 12.75 13.74
C LYS A 334 -6.29 12.40 13.55
N ARG A 335 -6.71 11.27 14.14
CA ARG A 335 -8.09 10.76 14.10
C ARG A 335 -9.14 11.83 14.35
N ALA A 336 -8.97 12.65 15.39
CA ALA A 336 -9.96 13.66 15.78
C ALA A 336 -10.20 14.69 14.65
N LEU A 337 -9.13 15.24 14.08
CA LEU A 337 -9.23 16.22 12.99
C LEU A 337 -9.77 15.59 11.70
N PHE A 338 -9.34 14.37 11.41
CA PHE A 338 -9.83 13.64 10.24
C PHE A 338 -11.34 13.41 10.30
N CYS A 339 -11.87 13.01 11.46
CA CYS A 339 -13.31 12.83 11.67
C CYS A 339 -14.06 14.16 11.50
N GLU A 340 -13.54 15.27 12.04
CA GLU A 340 -14.15 16.59 11.90
C GLU A 340 -14.18 17.06 10.44
N ARG A 341 -13.09 16.85 9.69
CA ARG A 341 -13.01 17.13 8.26
C ARG A 341 -14.02 16.28 7.47
N LEU A 342 -14.16 15.00 7.82
CA LEU A 342 -15.20 14.12 7.27
C LEU A 342 -16.62 14.63 7.55
N THR A 343 -16.91 15.15 8.74
CA THR A 343 -18.20 15.78 9.05
C THR A 343 -18.49 16.93 8.08
N ARG A 344 -17.49 17.78 7.81
CA ARG A 344 -17.63 18.91 6.86
C ARG A 344 -17.85 18.41 5.44
N LEU A 345 -17.12 17.37 5.01
CA LEU A 345 -17.31 16.74 3.70
C LEU A 345 -18.72 16.17 3.56
N GLN A 346 -19.24 15.47 4.57
CA GLN A 346 -20.62 14.96 4.60
C GLN A 346 -21.67 16.08 4.55
N ALA A 347 -21.40 17.23 5.20
CA ALA A 347 -22.31 18.35 5.28
C ALA A 347 -22.36 19.25 4.02
N ARG A 348 -21.52 19.02 3.00
CA ARG A 348 -21.53 19.80 1.75
C ARG A 348 -22.87 19.64 1.03
N ARG A 349 -23.70 20.69 1.05
CA ARG A 349 -25.05 20.73 0.44
C ARG A 349 -24.95 20.92 -1.08
N SER A 350 -25.14 19.85 -1.84
CA SER A 350 -25.37 19.89 -3.29
C SER A 350 -26.36 18.81 -3.73
N GLY A 351 -27.58 18.86 -3.16
CA GLY A 351 -28.69 17.99 -3.56
C GLY A 351 -28.72 16.62 -2.86
N SER A 352 -27.80 15.72 -3.20
CA SER A 352 -27.66 14.39 -2.58
C SER A 352 -26.48 14.34 -1.60
N PRO A 353 -26.52 13.50 -0.55
CA PRO A 353 -25.36 13.32 0.33
C PRO A 353 -24.15 12.86 -0.50
N PRO A 354 -22.97 13.47 -0.29
CA PRO A 354 -21.77 13.12 -1.06
C PRO A 354 -21.40 11.67 -0.80
N ARG A 355 -20.94 10.96 -1.83
CA ARG A 355 -20.47 9.58 -1.69
C ARG A 355 -18.98 9.59 -1.38
N LEU A 356 -18.58 8.93 -0.32
CA LEU A 356 -17.20 8.96 0.17
C LEU A 356 -16.70 7.52 0.41
N ALA A 357 -15.44 7.25 0.08
CA ALA A 357 -14.72 6.06 0.50
C ALA A 357 -13.62 6.48 1.47
N VAL A 358 -13.68 5.97 2.70
CA VAL A 358 -12.62 6.11 3.70
C VAL A 358 -11.75 4.86 3.63
N THR A 359 -10.49 5.04 3.28
CA THR A 359 -9.49 3.97 3.26
C THR A 359 -8.56 4.15 4.45
N VAL A 360 -8.38 3.10 5.25
CA VAL A 360 -7.38 3.05 6.32
C VAL A 360 -6.38 1.97 5.95
N PHE A 361 -5.09 2.30 5.99
CA PHE A 361 -4.03 1.37 5.61
C PHE A 361 -2.87 1.41 6.59
N ASP A 362 -2.10 0.33 6.64
CA ASP A 362 -0.97 0.18 7.55
C ASP A 362 0.25 -0.38 6.84
N ILE A 363 1.40 0.19 7.17
CA ILE A 363 2.71 -0.26 6.68
C ILE A 363 3.05 -1.60 7.30
N ALA A 364 3.08 -2.65 6.49
CA ALA A 364 3.43 -3.98 6.90
C ALA A 364 4.88 -4.05 7.39
N HIS A 365 5.13 -4.87 8.42
CA HIS A 365 6.46 -5.12 8.96
C HIS A 365 7.25 -3.89 9.43
N LEU A 366 6.58 -2.75 9.72
CA LEU A 366 7.26 -1.54 10.23
C LEU A 366 8.10 -1.83 11.49
N ARG A 367 7.65 -2.76 12.34
CA ARG A 367 8.42 -3.21 13.51
C ARG A 367 9.74 -3.87 13.12
N VAL A 368 9.75 -4.74 12.11
CA VAL A 368 10.96 -5.40 11.60
C VAL A 368 11.92 -4.37 11.02
N ILE A 369 11.40 -3.36 10.31
CA ILE A 369 12.20 -2.23 9.80
C ILE A 369 12.83 -1.47 10.96
N ASN A 370 12.07 -1.13 12.00
CA ASN A 370 12.56 -0.46 13.20
C ASN A 370 13.63 -1.27 13.94
N ASP A 371 13.43 -2.58 14.07
CA ASP A 371 14.36 -3.47 14.77
C ASP A 371 15.66 -3.68 13.97
N SER A 372 15.60 -3.61 12.63
CA SER A 372 16.75 -3.83 11.74
C SER A 372 17.56 -2.57 11.44
N LEU A 373 16.88 -1.43 11.23
CA LEU A 373 17.49 -0.17 10.79
C LEU A 373 17.46 0.92 11.87
N GLY A 374 16.81 0.66 13.00
CA GLY A 374 16.62 1.61 14.08
C GLY A 374 15.36 2.47 13.92
N ARG A 375 14.84 2.96 15.05
CA ARG A 375 13.59 3.77 15.08
C ARG A 375 13.67 5.03 14.24
N HIS A 376 14.84 5.66 14.15
CA HIS A 376 15.04 6.86 13.31
C HIS A 376 14.73 6.58 11.83
N SER A 377 15.15 5.41 11.32
CA SER A 377 14.84 5.01 9.94
C SER A 377 13.34 4.77 9.73
N GLY A 378 12.64 4.21 10.73
CA GLY A 378 11.19 4.07 10.67
C GLY A 378 10.46 5.41 10.72
N ASP A 379 10.92 6.34 11.55
CA ASP A 379 10.37 7.70 11.60
C ASP A 379 10.55 8.40 10.24
N ARG A 380 11.72 8.25 9.62
CA ARG A 380 11.99 8.71 8.25
C ARG A 380 11.08 8.05 7.21
N LEU A 381 10.81 6.75 7.33
CA LEU A 381 9.86 6.06 6.45
C LEU A 381 8.46 6.67 6.56
N LEU A 382 7.96 6.89 7.78
CA LEU A 382 6.65 7.51 8.01
C LEU A 382 6.56 8.91 7.40
N GLN A 383 7.63 9.71 7.50
CA GLN A 383 7.73 11.01 6.84
C GLN A 383 7.68 10.90 5.32
N CYS A 384 8.48 10.01 4.72
CA CYS A 384 8.47 9.82 3.27
C CYS A 384 7.11 9.30 2.75
N VAL A 385 6.43 8.44 3.51
CA VAL A 385 5.06 8.00 3.19
C VAL A 385 4.10 9.17 3.24
N ALA A 386 4.15 10.01 4.29
CA ALA A 386 3.32 11.19 4.40
C ALA A 386 3.54 12.16 3.22
N ASP A 387 4.79 12.40 2.83
CA ASP A 387 5.11 13.31 1.72
C ASP A 387 4.61 12.77 0.38
N ARG A 388 4.75 11.45 0.13
CA ARG A 388 4.23 10.81 -1.08
C ARG A 388 2.69 10.83 -1.13
N LEU A 389 2.03 10.71 0.02
CA LEU A 389 0.57 10.89 0.12
C LEU A 389 0.16 12.32 -0.21
N LYS A 390 0.87 13.34 0.27
CA LYS A 390 0.58 14.75 -0.06
C LYS A 390 0.72 15.03 -1.56
N THR A 391 1.61 14.32 -2.26
CA THR A 391 1.68 14.40 -3.73
C THR A 391 0.42 13.86 -4.41
N ARG A 392 -0.18 12.78 -3.87
CA ARG A 392 -1.43 12.20 -4.42
C ARG A 392 -2.69 12.97 -3.98
N PHE A 393 -2.66 13.56 -2.80
CA PHE A 393 -3.74 14.32 -2.19
C PHE A 393 -3.27 15.75 -1.90
N PRO A 394 -3.31 16.65 -2.91
CA PRO A 394 -2.93 18.06 -2.74
C PRO A 394 -3.77 18.77 -1.68
N ASP A 395 -5.03 18.34 -1.52
CA ASP A 395 -5.86 18.73 -0.38
C ASP A 395 -5.64 17.75 0.78
N THR A 396 -4.78 18.15 1.73
CA THR A 396 -4.47 17.29 2.88
C THR A 396 -5.62 17.17 3.87
N GLU A 397 -6.73 17.90 3.67
CA GLU A 397 -7.97 17.63 4.41
C GLU A 397 -8.45 16.20 4.20
N HIS A 398 -8.02 15.55 3.12
CA HIS A 398 -8.39 14.19 2.78
C HIS A 398 -7.48 13.11 3.35
N ILE A 399 -6.42 13.43 4.09
CA ILE A 399 -5.46 12.43 4.60
C ILE A 399 -5.16 12.63 6.09
N ALA A 400 -4.78 11.53 6.75
CA ALA A 400 -4.47 11.51 8.17
C ALA A 400 -3.44 10.44 8.52
N HIS A 401 -2.71 10.68 9.61
CA HIS A 401 -1.87 9.69 10.29
C HIS A 401 -2.54 9.34 11.63
N LEU A 402 -3.13 8.14 11.71
CA LEU A 402 -3.90 7.70 12.88
C LEU A 402 -3.00 7.24 14.02
N GLY A 403 -1.78 6.79 13.70
CA GLY A 403 -0.71 6.47 14.64
C GLY A 403 0.07 5.22 14.23
N GLY A 404 1.31 5.09 14.73
CA GLY A 404 2.17 3.95 14.40
C GLY A 404 2.50 3.91 12.90
N GLY A 405 2.14 2.82 12.23
CA GLY A 405 2.24 2.67 10.78
C GLY A 405 0.93 2.93 10.03
N THR A 406 -0.12 3.40 10.71
CA THR A 406 -1.48 3.45 10.21
C THR A 406 -1.89 4.83 9.73
N PHE A 407 -2.29 4.94 8.48
CA PHE A 407 -2.74 6.16 7.81
C PHE A 407 -4.18 6.01 7.32
N ALA A 408 -4.84 7.13 7.06
CA ALA A 408 -6.17 7.15 6.47
C ALA A 408 -6.25 8.18 5.33
N CYS A 409 -7.09 7.89 4.34
CA CYS A 409 -7.47 8.85 3.30
C CYS A 409 -8.96 8.75 2.97
N VAL A 410 -9.54 9.83 2.45
CA VAL A 410 -10.93 9.88 1.98
C VAL A 410 -10.97 10.31 0.51
N ASN A 411 -11.79 9.61 -0.27
CA ASN A 411 -12.00 9.87 -1.69
C ASN A 411 -13.49 10.06 -1.96
N ALA A 412 -13.85 11.02 -2.81
CA ALA A 412 -15.21 11.12 -3.33
C ALA A 412 -15.44 10.04 -4.41
N LEU A 413 -16.61 9.39 -4.37
CA LEU A 413 -17.02 8.37 -5.34
C LEU A 413 -18.00 8.96 -6.35
N ARG A 414 -17.86 8.57 -7.62
CA ARG A 414 -18.76 9.02 -8.70
C ARG A 414 -19.97 8.11 -8.85
N GLU A 415 -19.81 6.79 -8.68
CA GLU A 415 -20.88 5.80 -8.90
C GLU A 415 -20.94 4.73 -7.78
N ASN A 416 -21.77 3.69 -7.99
CA ASN A 416 -22.03 2.60 -7.03
C ASN A 416 -21.28 1.30 -7.41
N ASP A 417 -20.16 1.41 -8.14
CA ASP A 417 -19.45 0.25 -8.68
C ASP A 417 -18.25 -0.15 -7.79
N SER A 418 -18.20 -1.44 -7.47
CA SER A 418 -17.03 -2.12 -6.90
C SER A 418 -15.73 -1.89 -7.69
N GLY A 419 -15.81 -1.64 -9.00
CA GLY A 419 -14.67 -1.29 -9.84
C GLY A 419 -13.97 0.01 -9.43
N GLU A 420 -14.72 1.02 -8.95
CA GLU A 420 -14.16 2.30 -8.55
C GLU A 420 -13.34 2.18 -7.25
N LEU A 421 -13.82 1.38 -6.29
CA LEU A 421 -13.08 1.09 -5.05
C LEU A 421 -11.80 0.30 -5.30
N ARG A 422 -11.84 -0.68 -6.21
CA ARG A 422 -10.65 -1.43 -6.59
C ARG A 422 -9.62 -0.52 -7.26
N THR A 423 -10.06 0.40 -8.11
CA THR A 423 -9.19 1.39 -8.76
C THR A 423 -8.53 2.31 -7.73
N LEU A 424 -9.28 2.81 -6.74
CA LEU A 424 -8.73 3.61 -5.65
C LEU A 424 -7.68 2.85 -4.83
N HIS A 425 -7.92 1.57 -4.55
CA HIS A 425 -6.93 0.72 -3.88
C HIS A 425 -5.66 0.54 -4.75
N ASP A 426 -5.82 0.20 -6.02
CA ASP A 426 -4.68 -0.01 -6.91
C ASP A 426 -3.85 1.28 -7.09
N GLU A 427 -4.50 2.45 -7.12
CA GLU A 427 -3.83 3.76 -7.10
C GLU A 427 -3.04 4.00 -5.81
N LEU A 428 -3.61 3.66 -4.65
CA LEU A 428 -2.91 3.74 -3.37
C LEU A 428 -1.70 2.81 -3.35
N MET A 429 -1.84 1.57 -3.82
CA MET A 429 -0.75 0.59 -3.91
C MET A 429 0.39 1.06 -4.83
N ARG A 430 0.07 1.80 -5.90
CA ARG A 430 1.08 2.38 -6.79
C ARG A 430 2.05 3.33 -6.06
N LEU A 431 1.58 4.00 -4.99
CA LEU A 431 2.45 4.86 -4.17
C LEU A 431 3.51 4.05 -3.41
N PHE A 432 3.33 2.75 -3.24
CA PHE A 432 4.25 1.90 -2.49
C PHE A 432 5.09 0.98 -3.39
N THR A 433 4.93 1.07 -4.72
CA THR A 433 5.70 0.26 -5.67
C THR A 433 7.12 0.79 -5.87
N GLU A 434 7.30 2.11 -5.78
CA GLU A 434 8.63 2.72 -5.79
C GLU A 434 9.29 2.62 -4.41
N PRO A 435 10.56 2.20 -4.31
CA PRO A 435 11.28 2.16 -3.04
C PRO A 435 11.35 3.53 -2.37
N PHE A 436 11.33 3.54 -1.04
CA PHE A 436 11.57 4.74 -0.24
C PHE A 436 13.07 4.89 0.02
N ARG A 437 13.63 6.06 -0.28
CA ARG A 437 15.03 6.37 0.03
C ARG A 437 15.14 6.89 1.47
N ILE A 438 15.82 6.12 2.31
CA ILE A 438 16.01 6.40 3.73
C ILE A 438 17.51 6.29 4.03
N ASP A 439 18.14 7.40 4.43
CA ASP A 439 19.57 7.45 4.78
C ASP A 439 20.49 6.82 3.72
N GLY A 440 20.17 7.03 2.44
CA GLY A 440 20.93 6.50 1.30
C GLY A 440 20.65 5.03 0.94
N ARG A 441 19.69 4.38 1.61
CA ARG A 441 19.25 3.01 1.34
C ARG A 441 17.86 2.99 0.72
N GLU A 442 17.58 1.99 -0.10
CA GLU A 442 16.25 1.77 -0.67
C GLU A 442 15.47 0.76 0.18
N VAL A 443 14.31 1.19 0.69
CA VAL A 443 13.41 0.38 1.52
C VAL A 443 12.10 0.19 0.77
N VAL A 444 11.76 -1.07 0.48
CA VAL A 444 10.45 -1.42 -0.07
C VAL A 444 9.49 -1.60 1.10
N ALA A 445 8.41 -0.83 1.10
CA ALA A 445 7.37 -0.93 2.12
C ALA A 445 6.09 -1.48 1.48
N GLU A 446 5.52 -2.51 2.09
CA GLU A 446 4.22 -3.04 1.69
C GLU A 446 3.14 -2.43 2.59
N ILE A 447 1.92 -2.32 2.07
CA ILE A 447 0.76 -1.91 2.86
C ILE A 447 -0.34 -2.95 2.78
N LYS A 448 -1.18 -2.95 3.81
CA LYS A 448 -2.51 -3.55 3.78
C LYS A 448 -3.53 -2.45 4.01
N SER A 449 -4.72 -2.56 3.41
CA SER A 449 -5.75 -1.53 3.51
C SER A 449 -7.15 -2.10 3.73
N GLY A 450 -7.97 -1.39 4.50
CA GLY A 450 -9.40 -1.60 4.65
C GLY A 450 -10.19 -0.37 4.21
N VAL A 451 -11.37 -0.56 3.62
CA VAL A 451 -12.19 0.55 3.10
C VAL A 451 -13.61 0.49 3.63
N ALA A 452 -14.18 1.65 3.98
CA ALA A 452 -15.60 1.82 4.30
C ALA A 452 -16.22 2.96 3.49
N CYS A 453 -17.47 2.79 3.06
CA CYS A 453 -18.16 3.74 2.18
C CYS A 453 -19.31 4.47 2.88
N TYR A 454 -19.53 5.72 2.51
CA TYR A 454 -20.66 6.55 2.89
C TYR A 454 -21.46 6.96 1.65
N PRO A 455 -22.82 7.01 1.72
CA PRO A 455 -23.65 6.60 2.85
C PRO A 455 -23.88 5.08 2.90
N GLN A 456 -23.80 4.48 4.10
CA GLN A 456 -24.25 3.11 4.40
C GLN A 456 -25.14 3.11 5.66
N GLY A 457 -26.33 3.71 5.58
CA GLY A 457 -27.16 3.96 6.77
C GLY A 457 -26.74 5.24 7.50
N ASN A 458 -27.14 5.38 8.77
CA ASN A 458 -26.88 6.57 9.60
C ASN A 458 -25.54 6.43 10.34
N ILE A 459 -24.44 6.43 9.59
CA ILE A 459 -23.08 6.24 10.14
C ILE A 459 -22.44 7.61 10.39
N GLU A 460 -22.02 7.87 11.63
CA GLU A 460 -21.22 9.05 11.97
C GLU A 460 -19.79 8.92 11.43
N PRO A 461 -19.06 10.03 11.17
CA PRO A 461 -17.67 10.01 10.70
C PRO A 461 -16.73 9.10 11.50
N HIS A 462 -16.90 9.05 12.82
CA HIS A 462 -16.09 8.20 13.69
C HIS A 462 -16.31 6.71 13.39
N ASP A 463 -17.56 6.31 13.24
CA ASP A 463 -17.95 4.94 12.94
C ASP A 463 -17.46 4.54 11.54
N LEU A 464 -17.45 5.47 10.59
CA LEU A 464 -16.93 5.22 9.24
C LEU A 464 -15.43 4.92 9.24
N VAL A 465 -14.64 5.68 10.00
CA VAL A 465 -13.19 5.41 10.18
C VAL A 465 -12.97 4.09 10.91
N GLN A 466 -13.76 3.81 11.96
CA GLN A 466 -13.68 2.57 12.71
C GLN A 466 -14.01 1.34 11.86
N ASN A 467 -14.98 1.44 10.96
CA ASN A 467 -15.34 0.38 10.01
C ASN A 467 -14.20 0.09 9.03
N ALA A 468 -13.51 1.11 8.54
CA ALA A 468 -12.34 0.94 7.67
C ALA A 468 -11.15 0.30 8.42
N GLU A 469 -10.92 0.67 9.69
CA GLU A 469 -9.93 0.02 10.56
C GLU A 469 -10.24 -1.46 10.83
N ALA A 470 -11.52 -1.80 11.00
CA ALA A 470 -11.96 -3.18 11.16
C ALA A 470 -11.64 -4.01 9.91
N ALA A 471 -11.96 -3.49 8.71
CA ALA A 471 -11.60 -4.14 7.45
C ALA A 471 -10.08 -4.28 7.26
N LEU A 472 -9.29 -3.29 7.70
CA LEU A 472 -7.84 -3.36 7.69
C LEU A 472 -7.32 -4.47 8.62
N LYS A 473 -7.85 -4.56 9.83
CA LYS A 473 -7.48 -5.61 10.79
C LYS A 473 -7.71 -6.99 10.21
N GLU A 474 -8.80 -7.17 9.49
CA GLU A 474 -9.11 -8.42 8.81
C GLU A 474 -8.18 -8.70 7.61
N ALA A 475 -7.82 -7.68 6.83
CA ALA A 475 -6.82 -7.85 5.77
C ALA A 475 -5.47 -8.32 6.36
N LYS A 476 -5.11 -7.81 7.55
CA LYS A 476 -3.91 -8.27 8.28
C LYS A 476 -4.00 -9.76 8.66
N THR A 477 -5.14 -10.24 9.17
CA THR A 477 -5.29 -11.62 9.65
C THR A 477 -5.58 -12.65 8.56
N SER A 478 -6.32 -12.29 7.51
CA SER A 478 -6.68 -13.17 6.39
C SER A 478 -5.53 -13.41 5.41
N GLY A 479 -4.50 -12.56 5.44
CA GLY A 479 -3.43 -12.56 4.44
C GLY A 479 -3.74 -11.69 3.23
N GLU A 480 -5.00 -11.30 3.01
CA GLU A 480 -5.41 -10.42 1.93
C GLU A 480 -4.73 -9.05 2.00
N ARG A 481 -4.51 -8.44 0.83
CA ARG A 481 -3.90 -7.09 0.73
C ARG A 481 -4.94 -5.98 0.91
N TYR A 482 -6.21 -6.29 0.64
CA TYR A 482 -7.32 -5.34 0.59
C TYR A 482 -8.64 -5.99 0.98
N LEU A 483 -9.42 -5.33 1.84
CA LEU A 483 -10.81 -5.72 2.12
C LEU A 483 -11.73 -4.50 2.18
N HIS A 484 -12.95 -4.67 1.69
CA HIS A 484 -14.02 -3.67 1.75
C HIS A 484 -15.02 -4.05 2.85
N HIS A 485 -15.30 -3.12 3.76
CA HIS A 485 -16.28 -3.27 4.82
C HIS A 485 -17.70 -3.36 4.24
N ARG A 486 -18.32 -4.54 4.30
CA ARG A 486 -19.77 -4.74 4.18
C ARG A 486 -20.36 -4.90 5.59
N VAL A 487 -21.58 -4.42 5.82
CA VAL A 487 -22.31 -4.45 7.11
C VAL A 487 -22.43 -5.86 7.72
N GLU A 488 -22.23 -6.92 6.94
CA GLU A 488 -22.11 -8.32 7.39
C GLU A 488 -20.90 -8.57 8.32
N MET A 489 -19.88 -7.70 8.31
CA MET A 489 -18.60 -7.88 9.02
C MET A 489 -18.69 -7.65 10.54
N ASN A 490 -19.51 -6.71 11.01
CA ASN A 490 -19.68 -6.47 12.45
C ASN A 490 -20.39 -7.63 13.15
N ALA A 491 -21.34 -8.28 12.45
CA ALA A 491 -21.97 -9.50 12.94
C ALA A 491 -20.96 -10.65 13.02
N GLU A 492 -20.09 -10.80 12.02
CA GLU A 492 -19.08 -11.86 12.00
C GLU A 492 -17.97 -11.65 13.03
N LEU A 493 -17.51 -10.41 13.25
CA LEU A 493 -16.47 -10.11 14.24
C LEU A 493 -17.01 -10.23 15.68
N ALA A 494 -18.25 -9.77 15.93
CA ALA A 494 -18.94 -10.01 17.20
C ALA A 494 -19.25 -11.51 17.40
N ARG A 495 -19.67 -12.22 16.34
CA ARG A 495 -19.87 -13.67 16.36
C ARG A 495 -18.58 -14.40 16.65
N ARG A 496 -17.45 -13.97 16.07
CA ARG A 496 -16.13 -14.57 16.29
C ARG A 496 -15.62 -14.36 17.70
N LEU A 497 -15.70 -13.13 18.23
CA LEU A 497 -15.33 -12.83 19.62
C LEU A 497 -16.25 -13.56 20.62
N GLY A 498 -17.56 -13.62 20.33
CA GLY A 498 -18.52 -14.40 21.10
C GLY A 498 -18.19 -15.89 21.08
N MET A 499 -17.88 -16.45 19.90
CA MET A 499 -17.48 -17.85 19.76
C MET A 499 -16.17 -18.15 20.47
N GLU A 500 -15.17 -17.27 20.44
CA GLU A 500 -13.90 -17.44 21.19
C GLU A 500 -14.15 -17.50 22.71
N GLN A 501 -15.01 -16.62 23.25
CA GLN A 501 -15.39 -16.67 24.66
C GLN A 501 -16.12 -17.97 25.01
N ARG A 502 -17.07 -18.40 24.17
CA ARG A 502 -17.80 -19.66 24.38
C ARG A 502 -16.90 -20.88 24.25
N LEU A 503 -15.91 -20.89 23.35
CA LEU A 503 -14.93 -21.97 23.22
C LEU A 503 -14.06 -22.15 24.48
N ARG A 504 -13.71 -21.06 25.17
CA ARG A 504 -13.04 -21.15 26.48
C ARG A 504 -13.94 -21.83 27.52
N ALA A 505 -15.21 -21.43 27.60
CA ALA A 505 -16.17 -22.05 28.50
C ALA A 505 -16.47 -23.51 28.12
N ALA A 506 -16.46 -23.84 26.83
CA ALA A 506 -16.77 -25.17 26.30
C ALA A 506 -15.81 -26.26 26.79
N LEU A 507 -14.53 -25.92 27.02
CA LEU A 507 -13.53 -26.85 27.58
C LEU A 507 -13.85 -27.26 29.03
N GLU A 508 -14.60 -26.43 29.76
CA GLU A 508 -14.94 -26.66 31.17
C GLU A 508 -16.37 -27.20 31.37
N THR A 509 -17.21 -27.21 30.32
CA THR A 509 -18.67 -27.43 30.44
C THR A 509 -19.23 -28.57 29.57
N ASP A 510 -18.44 -29.60 29.27
CA ASP A 510 -18.86 -30.80 28.51
C ASP A 510 -19.55 -30.51 27.15
N GLN A 511 -19.16 -29.41 26.50
CA GLN A 511 -19.69 -29.00 25.20
C GLN A 511 -18.93 -29.61 24.01
N PHE A 512 -17.71 -30.10 24.24
CA PHE A 512 -16.99 -30.86 23.23
C PHE A 512 -17.47 -32.31 23.18
N ARG A 513 -17.51 -32.87 21.98
CA ARG A 513 -17.90 -34.26 21.72
C ARG A 513 -16.93 -34.87 20.71
N LEU A 514 -16.66 -36.15 20.83
CA LEU A 514 -15.97 -36.90 19.79
C LEU A 514 -16.99 -37.61 18.90
N TYR A 515 -16.80 -37.43 17.59
CA TYR A 515 -17.45 -38.22 16.56
C TYR A 515 -16.42 -39.19 16.00
N TYR A 516 -16.90 -40.32 15.51
CA TYR A 516 -16.08 -41.47 15.19
C TYR A 516 -16.32 -41.87 13.74
N GLN A 517 -15.25 -41.87 12.93
CA GLN A 517 -15.32 -42.31 11.55
C GLN A 517 -14.48 -43.57 11.33
N PRO A 518 -15.07 -44.69 10.88
CA PRO A 518 -14.35 -45.95 10.74
C PRO A 518 -13.40 -45.94 9.54
N LYS A 519 -12.28 -46.62 9.73
CA LYS A 519 -11.33 -47.01 8.68
C LYS A 519 -11.59 -48.46 8.32
N ILE A 520 -11.72 -48.75 7.02
CA ILE A 520 -12.09 -50.09 6.54
C ILE A 520 -10.92 -50.70 5.78
N THR A 521 -10.50 -51.88 6.20
CA THR A 521 -9.52 -52.69 5.47
C THR A 521 -10.09 -53.09 4.12
N LEU A 522 -9.41 -52.72 3.04
CA LEU A 522 -9.83 -52.99 1.67
C LEU A 522 -9.78 -54.49 1.34
N ARG A 523 -8.88 -55.24 1.97
CA ARG A 523 -8.72 -56.69 1.75
C ARG A 523 -9.94 -57.52 2.15
N ASN A 524 -10.61 -57.19 3.25
CA ASN A 524 -11.66 -58.03 3.84
C ASN A 524 -12.92 -57.25 4.26
N GLY A 525 -12.95 -55.93 4.08
CA GLY A 525 -14.09 -55.09 4.42
C GLY A 525 -14.33 -54.92 5.92
N ARG A 526 -13.38 -55.30 6.77
CA ARG A 526 -13.51 -55.18 8.24
C ARG A 526 -13.05 -53.79 8.70
N VAL A 527 -13.57 -53.38 9.86
CA VAL A 527 -13.11 -52.17 10.55
C VAL A 527 -11.68 -52.39 11.04
N ALA A 528 -10.75 -51.55 10.60
CA ALA A 528 -9.34 -51.55 10.98
C ALA A 528 -9.08 -50.70 12.23
N GLY A 529 -9.84 -49.63 12.37
CA GLY A 529 -9.69 -48.61 13.40
C GLY A 529 -10.74 -47.53 13.21
N VAL A 530 -10.66 -46.49 14.02
CA VAL A 530 -11.56 -45.34 13.93
C VAL A 530 -10.81 -44.05 14.14
N GLU A 531 -11.16 -43.00 13.41
CA GLU A 531 -10.67 -41.65 13.67
C GLU A 531 -11.65 -40.91 14.59
N ALA A 532 -11.12 -40.32 15.66
CA ALA A 532 -11.84 -39.44 16.56
C ALA A 532 -11.75 -38.00 16.07
N LEU A 533 -12.90 -37.45 15.74
CA LEU A 533 -13.08 -36.13 15.15
C LEU A 533 -13.80 -35.23 16.15
N LEU A 534 -13.09 -34.21 16.63
CA LEU A 534 -13.64 -33.24 17.57
C LEU A 534 -14.86 -32.53 16.97
N ARG A 535 -15.93 -32.37 17.76
CA ARG A 535 -17.10 -31.55 17.45
C ARG A 535 -17.40 -30.66 18.63
N TRP A 536 -17.93 -29.47 18.35
CA TRP A 536 -18.39 -28.57 19.39
C TRP A 536 -19.91 -28.47 19.34
N GLN A 537 -20.55 -28.84 20.44
CA GLN A 537 -21.98 -28.64 20.65
C GLN A 537 -22.18 -27.29 21.34
N ASP A 538 -22.30 -26.23 20.55
CA ASP A 538 -22.58 -24.88 21.04
C ASP A 538 -24.05 -24.82 21.50
N PRO A 539 -24.34 -24.37 22.74
CA PRO A 539 -25.72 -24.26 23.23
C PRO A 539 -26.59 -23.32 22.39
N GLU A 540 -25.99 -22.33 21.74
CA GLU A 540 -26.70 -21.35 20.91
C GLU A 540 -26.88 -21.82 19.47
N THR A 541 -25.81 -22.30 18.82
CA THR A 541 -25.80 -22.60 17.38
C THR A 541 -25.90 -24.09 17.03
N GLY A 542 -25.87 -24.98 18.01
CA GLY A 542 -25.93 -26.42 17.82
C GLY A 542 -24.56 -27.03 17.47
N LEU A 543 -24.55 -28.05 16.61
CA LEU A 543 -23.32 -28.76 16.26
C LEU A 543 -22.48 -27.93 15.28
N VAL A 544 -21.33 -27.43 15.73
CA VAL A 544 -20.40 -26.61 14.95
C VAL A 544 -19.30 -27.48 14.35
N ALA A 545 -19.02 -27.27 13.05
CA ALA A 545 -18.02 -28.02 12.31
C ALA A 545 -16.57 -27.59 12.66
N PRO A 546 -15.59 -28.52 12.64
CA PRO A 546 -14.19 -28.24 12.98
C PRO A 546 -13.57 -27.07 12.20
N ALA A 547 -13.87 -26.98 10.89
CA ALA A 547 -13.35 -25.92 10.03
C ALA A 547 -13.72 -24.50 10.53
N VAL A 548 -14.79 -24.37 11.31
CA VAL A 548 -15.23 -23.09 11.87
C VAL A 548 -14.51 -22.76 13.18
N PHE A 549 -14.32 -23.74 14.07
CA PHE A 549 -13.84 -23.47 15.44
C PHE A 549 -12.38 -23.86 15.69
N LEU A 550 -11.78 -24.77 14.93
CA LEU A 550 -10.35 -25.11 15.08
C LEU A 550 -9.43 -23.90 14.86
N PRO A 551 -9.63 -23.05 13.83
CA PRO A 551 -8.82 -21.83 13.69
C PRO A 551 -8.95 -20.87 14.87
N LEU A 552 -10.11 -20.86 15.55
CA LEU A 552 -10.36 -20.03 16.73
C LEU A 552 -9.66 -20.59 17.97
N LEU A 553 -9.65 -21.92 18.15
CA LEU A 553 -8.87 -22.57 19.20
C LEU A 553 -7.38 -22.29 19.04
N GLU A 554 -6.87 -22.28 17.81
CA GLU A 554 -5.48 -21.94 17.52
C GLU A 554 -5.16 -20.47 17.82
N SER A 555 -5.94 -19.51 17.30
CA SER A 555 -5.72 -18.09 17.56
C SER A 555 -5.89 -17.71 19.02
N ALA A 556 -6.75 -18.42 19.76
CA ALA A 556 -6.95 -18.23 21.19
C ALA A 556 -5.93 -18.94 22.08
N GLY A 557 -5.00 -19.74 21.51
CA GLY A 557 -4.00 -20.49 22.26
C GLY A 557 -4.55 -21.68 23.06
N LEU A 558 -5.71 -22.21 22.66
CA LEU A 558 -6.45 -23.27 23.37
C LEU A 558 -6.21 -24.67 22.79
N MET A 559 -5.48 -24.79 21.68
CA MET A 559 -5.24 -26.08 21.01
C MET A 559 -4.71 -27.15 21.94
N THR A 560 -3.76 -26.83 22.82
CA THR A 560 -3.24 -27.85 23.76
C THR A 560 -4.29 -28.35 24.75
N ALA A 561 -5.11 -27.45 25.30
CA ALA A 561 -6.15 -27.85 26.24
C ALA A 561 -7.20 -28.75 25.55
N ALA A 562 -7.58 -28.40 24.32
CA ALA A 562 -8.45 -29.20 23.49
C ALA A 562 -7.84 -30.56 23.12
N GLY A 563 -6.56 -30.60 22.69
CA GLY A 563 -5.86 -31.83 22.34
C GLY A 563 -5.75 -32.79 23.54
N THR A 564 -5.42 -32.27 24.72
CA THR A 564 -5.39 -33.07 25.95
C THR A 564 -6.77 -33.65 26.28
N TRP A 565 -7.84 -32.86 26.12
CA TRP A 565 -9.21 -33.31 26.32
C TRP A 565 -9.59 -34.42 25.32
N VAL A 566 -9.25 -34.25 24.03
CA VAL A 566 -9.51 -35.23 22.96
C VAL A 566 -8.85 -36.57 23.30
N ILE A 567 -7.57 -36.57 23.67
CA ILE A 567 -6.82 -37.80 23.97
C ILE A 567 -7.43 -38.52 25.19
N ARG A 568 -7.77 -37.78 26.25
CA ARG A 568 -8.43 -38.35 27.44
C ARG A 568 -9.79 -38.95 27.11
N GLN A 569 -10.60 -38.25 26.32
CA GLN A 569 -11.92 -38.73 25.93
C GLN A 569 -11.83 -39.96 25.02
N ALA A 570 -10.91 -39.96 24.04
CA ALA A 570 -10.67 -41.10 23.17
C ALA A 570 -10.21 -42.34 23.95
N ALA A 571 -9.28 -42.17 24.90
CA ALA A 571 -8.82 -43.26 25.77
C ALA A 571 -9.94 -43.77 26.69
N SER A 572 -10.78 -42.87 27.21
CA SER A 572 -11.96 -43.23 28.02
C SER A 572 -13.00 -44.03 27.21
N ASP A 573 -13.31 -43.58 26.00
CA ASP A 573 -14.26 -44.25 25.11
C ASP A 573 -13.73 -45.63 24.69
N CYS A 574 -12.44 -45.73 24.35
CA CYS A 574 -11.77 -46.99 24.05
C CYS A 574 -11.83 -47.99 25.22
N ARG A 575 -11.52 -47.55 26.45
CA ARG A 575 -11.68 -48.38 27.67
C ARG A 575 -13.12 -48.84 27.86
N ALA A 576 -14.09 -47.94 27.67
CA ALA A 576 -15.50 -48.29 27.81
C ALA A 576 -15.94 -49.32 26.77
N TRP A 577 -15.46 -49.21 25.52
CA TRP A 577 -15.75 -50.21 24.49
C TRP A 577 -15.14 -51.57 24.80
N ARG A 578 -13.90 -51.60 25.33
CA ARG A 578 -13.27 -52.83 25.83
C ARG A 578 -14.10 -53.49 26.92
N LEU A 579 -14.58 -52.71 27.90
CA LEU A 579 -15.41 -53.22 29.00
C LEU A 579 -16.79 -53.70 28.54
N GLN A 580 -17.36 -53.09 27.50
CA GLN A 580 -18.62 -53.51 26.90
C GLN A 580 -18.51 -54.76 26.02
N GLY A 581 -17.29 -55.24 25.75
CA GLY A 581 -17.05 -56.40 24.89
C GLY A 581 -17.28 -56.12 23.40
N LEU A 582 -17.16 -54.86 22.98
CA LEU A 582 -17.15 -54.51 21.55
C LEU A 582 -15.93 -55.15 20.85
N PRO A 583 -15.96 -55.33 19.52
CA PRO A 583 -14.80 -55.80 18.78
C PRO A 583 -13.57 -54.92 19.03
N PRO A 584 -12.36 -55.49 19.09
CA PRO A 584 -11.10 -54.75 19.19
C PRO A 584 -11.05 -53.53 18.27
N LEU A 585 -10.74 -52.37 18.84
CA LEU A 585 -10.74 -51.11 18.11
C LEU A 585 -9.75 -50.10 18.68
N ARG A 586 -8.86 -49.62 17.81
CA ARG A 586 -7.95 -48.51 18.10
C ARG A 586 -8.52 -47.19 17.59
N VAL A 587 -8.27 -46.12 18.35
CA VAL A 587 -8.80 -44.77 18.11
C VAL A 587 -7.67 -43.83 17.70
N ALA A 588 -7.69 -43.33 16.48
CA ALA A 588 -6.74 -42.35 15.99
C ALA A 588 -7.17 -40.93 16.36
N VAL A 589 -6.25 -40.11 16.85
CA VAL A 589 -6.48 -38.69 17.22
C VAL A 589 -5.45 -37.80 16.54
N ASN A 590 -5.91 -36.65 16.04
CA ASN A 590 -5.04 -35.65 15.40
C ASN A 590 -4.24 -34.86 16.44
N VAL A 591 -2.94 -34.69 16.19
CA VAL A 591 -2.03 -33.90 17.03
C VAL A 591 -1.23 -32.93 16.16
N SER A 592 -1.23 -31.66 16.54
CA SER A 592 -0.55 -30.63 15.77
C SER A 592 0.97 -30.59 16.04
N PRO A 593 1.80 -30.17 15.07
CA PRO A 593 3.25 -30.02 15.27
C PRO A 593 3.65 -29.11 16.46
N PRO A 594 2.96 -27.98 16.74
CA PRO A 594 3.23 -27.19 17.94
C PRO A 594 3.03 -27.95 19.25
N GLU A 595 2.04 -28.85 19.33
CA GLU A 595 1.81 -29.67 20.53
C GLU A 595 2.94 -30.67 20.75
N LEU A 596 3.42 -31.33 19.69
CA LEU A 596 4.53 -32.29 19.76
C LEU A 596 5.88 -31.67 20.17
N ARG A 597 6.06 -30.36 19.96
CA ARG A 597 7.26 -29.64 20.41
C ARG A 597 7.26 -29.34 21.90
N ARG A 598 6.13 -29.50 22.60
CA ARG A 598 6.07 -29.25 24.03
C ARG A 598 6.91 -30.25 24.80
N ARG A 599 7.62 -29.74 25.80
CA ARG A 599 8.39 -30.58 26.72
C ARG A 599 7.42 -31.49 27.48
N LYS A 600 7.77 -32.77 27.62
CA LYS A 600 6.98 -33.81 28.32
C LYS A 600 5.64 -34.20 27.66
N ILE A 601 5.35 -33.77 26.43
CA ILE A 601 4.10 -34.16 25.76
C ILE A 601 3.94 -35.68 25.63
N ALA A 602 5.03 -36.41 25.36
CA ALA A 602 5.00 -37.85 25.30
C ALA A 602 4.53 -38.46 26.64
N ASP A 603 5.06 -37.97 27.76
CA ASP A 603 4.66 -38.40 29.10
C ASP A 603 3.18 -38.09 29.37
N GLU A 604 2.73 -36.86 29.04
CA GLU A 604 1.33 -36.43 29.20
C GLU A 604 0.35 -37.31 28.39
N ILE A 605 0.71 -37.67 27.15
CA ILE A 605 -0.09 -38.55 26.30
C ILE A 605 -0.13 -39.96 26.90
N LEU A 606 1.01 -40.51 27.32
CA LEU A 606 1.07 -41.84 27.92
C LEU A 606 0.29 -41.94 29.23
N GLU A 607 0.30 -40.89 30.05
CA GLU A 607 -0.54 -40.80 31.25
C GLU A 607 -2.04 -40.86 30.91
N CYS A 608 -2.48 -40.20 29.82
CA CYS A 608 -3.87 -40.21 29.40
C CYS A 608 -4.30 -41.59 28.81
N ILE A 609 -3.40 -42.21 28.04
CA ILE A 609 -3.62 -43.54 27.45
C ILE A 609 -3.63 -44.61 28.54
N GLY A 610 -2.71 -44.56 29.50
CA GLY A 610 -2.69 -45.43 30.68
C GLY A 610 -2.52 -46.91 30.33
N ASP A 611 -3.44 -47.74 30.82
CA ASP A 611 -3.47 -49.20 30.66
C ASP A 611 -3.67 -49.68 29.22
N LEU A 612 -4.06 -48.79 28.31
CA LEU A 612 -4.17 -49.08 26.88
C LEU A 612 -2.80 -49.08 26.17
N ALA A 613 -1.75 -48.54 26.80
CA ALA A 613 -0.42 -48.51 26.19
C ALA A 613 0.14 -49.93 26.06
N GLY A 614 0.66 -50.26 24.87
CA GLY A 614 1.24 -51.58 24.57
C GLY A 614 0.23 -52.68 24.25
N ASP A 615 -1.08 -52.44 24.40
CA ASP A 615 -2.11 -53.39 23.96
C ASP A 615 -2.22 -53.34 22.41
N PRO A 616 -2.18 -54.48 21.70
CA PRO A 616 -2.22 -54.48 20.23
C PRO A 616 -3.61 -54.19 19.67
N ASP A 617 -4.66 -54.52 20.42
CA ASP A 617 -6.06 -54.57 20.01
C ASP A 617 -6.83 -53.32 20.42
N TRP A 618 -6.45 -52.73 21.56
CA TRP A 618 -7.04 -51.51 22.12
C TRP A 618 -5.97 -50.45 22.28
N GLY A 619 -6.27 -49.21 21.91
CA GLY A 619 -5.28 -48.14 22.00
C GLY A 619 -5.75 -46.82 21.42
N VAL A 620 -5.00 -45.78 21.74
CA VAL A 620 -5.09 -44.48 21.07
C VAL A 620 -3.85 -44.32 20.20
N ASP A 621 -4.06 -44.08 18.91
CA ASP A 621 -3.03 -43.85 17.90
C ASP A 621 -3.00 -42.36 17.54
N LEU A 622 -1.87 -41.86 17.05
CA LEU A 622 -1.70 -40.45 16.72
C LEU A 622 -1.62 -40.22 15.21
N GLU A 623 -2.27 -39.15 14.75
CA GLU A 623 -2.17 -38.64 13.39
C GLU A 623 -1.50 -37.27 13.41
N ILE A 624 -0.48 -37.11 12.58
CA ILE A 624 0.34 -35.91 12.53
C ILE A 624 0.42 -35.40 11.10
N THR A 625 0.31 -34.09 10.88
CA THR A 625 0.43 -33.56 9.52
C THR A 625 1.87 -33.63 9.01
N GLU A 626 2.03 -33.64 7.67
CA GLU A 626 3.33 -33.60 6.99
C GLU A 626 4.23 -32.44 7.49
N GLY A 627 3.64 -31.36 7.99
CA GLY A 627 4.35 -30.20 8.57
C GLY A 627 5.30 -30.53 9.73
N VAL A 628 5.16 -31.68 10.40
CA VAL A 628 6.15 -32.17 11.38
C VAL A 628 7.53 -32.37 10.75
N LEU A 629 7.59 -32.61 9.43
CA LEU A 629 8.84 -32.74 8.68
C LEU A 629 9.57 -31.41 8.46
N SER A 630 8.97 -30.27 8.82
CA SER A 630 9.56 -28.92 8.67
C SER A 630 10.05 -28.34 10.01
N GLY A 631 11.29 -27.84 10.05
CA GLY A 631 11.88 -27.18 11.24
C GLY A 631 12.80 -28.05 12.11
N ASP A 632 12.94 -27.67 13.39
CA ASP A 632 13.77 -28.35 14.41
C ASP A 632 13.12 -29.68 14.85
N ALA A 633 13.34 -30.71 14.02
CA ALA A 633 12.68 -32.00 14.12
C ALA A 633 13.13 -32.84 15.33
N SER A 634 14.28 -32.53 15.95
CA SER A 634 14.94 -33.40 16.93
C SER A 634 14.05 -33.69 18.15
N SER A 635 13.35 -32.69 18.67
CA SER A 635 12.47 -32.85 19.84
C SER A 635 11.19 -33.63 19.48
N CYS A 636 10.59 -33.36 18.33
CA CYS A 636 9.39 -34.08 17.87
C CYS A 636 9.70 -35.56 17.63
N VAL A 637 10.80 -35.85 16.94
CA VAL A 637 11.22 -37.23 16.64
C VAL A 637 11.45 -38.02 17.92
N ASN A 638 12.07 -37.41 18.94
CA ASN A 638 12.24 -38.07 20.23
C ASN A 638 10.92 -38.37 20.93
N ALA A 639 9.96 -37.43 20.94
CA ALA A 639 8.63 -37.66 21.50
C ALA A 639 7.90 -38.81 20.77
N LEU A 640 7.93 -38.82 19.44
CA LEU A 640 7.32 -39.87 18.63
C LEU A 640 7.97 -41.25 18.89
N ARG A 641 9.31 -41.31 19.05
CA ARG A 641 10.00 -42.55 19.40
C ARG A 641 9.58 -43.10 20.76
N LEU A 642 9.43 -42.24 21.76
CA LEU A 642 8.95 -42.63 23.09
C LEU A 642 7.54 -43.20 23.04
N LEU A 643 6.64 -42.54 22.29
CA LEU A 643 5.26 -42.97 22.12
C LEU A 643 5.18 -44.32 21.38
N ARG A 644 5.94 -44.49 20.29
CA ARG A 644 6.00 -45.76 19.56
C ARG A 644 6.56 -46.90 20.40
N ALA A 645 7.60 -46.62 21.20
CA ALA A 645 8.17 -47.61 22.12
C ALA A 645 7.15 -48.09 23.18
N ALA A 646 6.15 -47.27 23.50
CA ALA A 646 5.03 -47.61 24.37
C ALA A 646 3.83 -48.21 23.63
N GLY A 647 3.95 -48.52 22.33
CA GLY A 647 2.90 -49.20 21.54
C GLY A 647 1.83 -48.28 20.94
N VAL A 648 2.07 -46.97 20.91
CA VAL A 648 1.22 -46.00 20.18
C VAL A 648 1.60 -46.04 18.70
N ARG A 649 0.63 -46.22 17.79
CA ARG A 649 0.89 -46.15 16.34
C ARG A 649 0.84 -44.72 15.87
N ILE A 650 1.67 -44.40 14.87
CA ILE A 650 1.81 -43.04 14.36
C ILE A 650 1.51 -43.04 12.86
N ALA A 651 0.55 -42.21 12.45
CA ALA A 651 0.21 -41.98 11.06
C ALA A 651 0.62 -40.57 10.62
N ILE A 652 1.10 -40.43 9.38
CA ILE A 652 1.22 -39.12 8.74
C ILE A 652 -0.06 -38.83 7.96
N ASP A 653 -0.66 -37.69 8.27
CA ASP A 653 -1.84 -37.14 7.63
C ASP A 653 -1.52 -36.13 6.53
N ASP A 654 -2.48 -35.92 5.62
CA ASP A 654 -2.39 -35.01 4.47
C ASP A 654 -1.18 -35.25 3.55
N PHE A 655 -0.68 -36.49 3.46
CA PHE A 655 0.60 -36.78 2.80
C PHE A 655 0.55 -36.49 1.29
N GLY A 656 1.53 -35.72 0.81
CA GLY A 656 1.69 -35.34 -0.60
C GLY A 656 1.19 -33.94 -0.93
N THR A 657 0.63 -33.21 0.04
CA THR A 657 0.25 -31.81 -0.09
C THR A 657 1.40 -30.84 0.19
N GLY A 658 2.48 -31.31 0.85
CA GLY A 658 3.68 -30.56 1.19
C GLY A 658 4.97 -30.99 0.46
N PHE A 659 6.11 -30.43 0.90
CA PHE A 659 7.45 -30.76 0.39
C PHE A 659 8.17 -31.74 1.32
N SER A 660 7.80 -33.03 1.29
CA SER A 660 8.52 -34.07 2.04
C SER A 660 9.89 -34.38 1.43
N SER A 661 10.93 -34.34 2.25
CA SER A 661 12.20 -34.99 1.92
C SER A 661 12.12 -36.47 2.28
N LEU A 662 12.24 -37.35 1.29
CA LEU A 662 12.28 -38.82 1.48
C LEU A 662 13.30 -39.25 2.56
N GLY A 663 14.42 -38.53 2.67
CA GLY A 663 15.41 -38.77 3.73
C GLY A 663 14.83 -38.55 5.13
N ARG A 664 14.08 -37.47 5.34
CA ARG A 664 13.43 -37.21 6.65
C ARG A 664 12.34 -38.21 6.97
N LEU A 665 11.58 -38.65 5.97
CA LEU A 665 10.55 -39.67 6.15
C LEU A 665 11.14 -40.96 6.72
N SER A 666 12.34 -41.35 6.27
CA SER A 666 13.04 -42.56 6.76
C SER A 666 13.48 -42.49 8.22
N GLU A 667 13.59 -41.29 8.81
CA GLU A 667 14.01 -41.10 10.19
C GLU A 667 12.84 -41.10 11.19
N LEU A 668 11.61 -40.91 10.69
CA LEU A 668 10.42 -40.83 11.52
C LEU A 668 9.92 -42.22 11.91
N PRO A 669 9.54 -42.44 13.19
CA PRO A 669 8.99 -43.70 13.66
C PRO A 669 7.49 -43.78 13.32
N ILE A 670 7.14 -43.89 12.04
CA ILE A 670 5.75 -43.93 11.58
C ILE A 670 5.35 -45.33 11.10
N ASP A 671 4.05 -45.62 11.17
CA ASP A 671 3.46 -46.92 10.82
C ASP A 671 2.49 -46.79 9.63
N THR A 672 1.91 -45.61 9.42
CA THR A 672 0.85 -45.40 8.43
C THR A 672 1.04 -44.10 7.64
N LEU A 673 0.75 -44.15 6.34
CA LEU A 673 0.64 -42.98 5.45
C LEU A 673 -0.82 -42.79 5.01
N LYS A 674 -1.40 -41.62 5.31
CA LYS A 674 -2.75 -41.26 4.88
C LYS A 674 -2.69 -40.42 3.61
N ILE A 675 -3.38 -40.88 2.57
CA ILE A 675 -3.43 -40.25 1.25
C ILE A 675 -4.54 -39.20 1.29
N ASP A 676 -4.14 -37.93 1.12
CA ASP A 676 -5.04 -36.79 1.22
C ASP A 676 -6.24 -36.86 0.25
N ARG A 677 -7.38 -36.36 0.72
CA ARG A 677 -8.65 -36.33 -0.01
C ARG A 677 -8.55 -35.56 -1.33
N SER A 678 -7.68 -34.55 -1.44
CA SER A 678 -7.56 -33.76 -2.68
C SER A 678 -7.07 -34.60 -3.86
N PHE A 679 -6.37 -35.71 -3.62
CA PHE A 679 -5.96 -36.67 -4.63
C PHE A 679 -7.03 -37.73 -4.88
N THR A 680 -7.58 -38.33 -3.82
CA THR A 680 -8.55 -39.44 -3.92
C THR A 680 -9.88 -39.00 -4.55
N SER A 681 -10.32 -37.77 -4.27
CA SER A 681 -11.57 -37.20 -4.79
C SER A 681 -11.59 -37.10 -6.33
N ARG A 682 -10.42 -37.04 -6.98
CA ARG A 682 -10.26 -36.92 -8.44
C ARG A 682 -10.07 -38.26 -9.15
N LEU A 683 -10.05 -39.37 -8.42
CA LEU A 683 -9.94 -40.71 -9.00
C LEU A 683 -11.29 -41.18 -9.57
N PRO A 684 -11.28 -41.98 -10.65
CA PRO A 684 -10.12 -42.46 -11.43
C PRO A 684 -9.78 -41.57 -12.64
N SER A 685 -10.50 -40.47 -12.85
CA SER A 685 -10.46 -39.68 -14.08
C SER A 685 -9.20 -38.83 -14.22
N ASP A 686 -8.61 -38.35 -13.13
CA ASP A 686 -7.37 -37.59 -13.18
C ASP A 686 -6.13 -38.50 -13.12
N ARG A 687 -5.43 -38.61 -14.26
CA ARG A 687 -4.19 -39.38 -14.38
C ARG A 687 -3.08 -38.87 -13.45
N LYS A 688 -3.03 -37.55 -13.18
CA LYS A 688 -2.01 -36.98 -12.29
C LYS A 688 -2.23 -37.43 -10.85
N SER A 689 -3.43 -37.25 -10.31
CA SER A 689 -3.80 -37.82 -9.01
C SER A 689 -3.59 -39.33 -8.94
N GLY A 690 -3.94 -40.08 -9.99
CA GLY A 690 -3.68 -41.53 -10.04
C GLY A 690 -2.21 -41.92 -9.93
N THR A 691 -1.31 -41.12 -10.55
CA THR A 691 0.15 -41.31 -10.46
C THR A 691 0.67 -41.00 -9.06
N LEU A 692 0.17 -39.93 -8.42
CA LEU A 692 0.55 -39.59 -7.05
C LEU A 692 0.11 -40.67 -6.06
N VAL A 693 -1.14 -41.12 -6.15
CA VAL A 693 -1.71 -42.16 -5.28
C VAL A 693 -0.91 -43.46 -5.39
N SER A 694 -0.65 -43.94 -6.62
CA SER A 694 0.16 -45.15 -6.83
C SER A 694 1.61 -45.00 -6.33
N THR A 695 2.20 -43.82 -6.45
CA THR A 695 3.54 -43.52 -5.93
C THR A 695 3.57 -43.55 -4.40
N ILE A 696 2.57 -42.96 -3.74
CA ILE A 696 2.47 -42.97 -2.27
C ILE A 696 2.28 -44.40 -1.76
N ILE A 697 1.46 -45.21 -2.44
CA ILE A 697 1.28 -46.62 -2.11
C ILE A 697 2.59 -47.41 -2.27
N ALA A 698 3.32 -47.19 -3.37
CA ALA A 698 4.60 -47.84 -3.58
C ALA A 698 5.64 -47.43 -2.52
N LEU A 699 5.65 -46.16 -2.12
CA LEU A 699 6.51 -45.63 -1.07
C LEU A 699 6.20 -46.29 0.28
N ALA A 700 4.93 -46.32 0.68
CA ALA A 700 4.50 -46.94 1.92
C ALA A 700 4.97 -48.41 2.00
N ARG A 701 4.76 -49.19 0.92
CA ARG A 701 5.23 -50.58 0.85
C ARG A 701 6.76 -50.70 0.95
N ALA A 702 7.51 -49.80 0.35
CA ALA A 702 8.98 -49.82 0.42
C ALA A 702 9.51 -49.61 1.84
N PHE A 703 8.72 -48.94 2.69
CA PHE A 703 9.02 -48.66 4.09
C PHE A 703 8.25 -49.53 5.10
N ASP A 704 7.53 -50.56 4.63
CA ASP A 704 6.68 -51.44 5.45
C ASP A 704 5.61 -50.68 6.26
N MET A 705 5.00 -49.66 5.63
CA MET A 705 3.96 -48.82 6.19
C MET A 705 2.60 -49.14 5.57
N THR A 706 1.54 -49.02 6.37
CA THR A 706 0.16 -49.16 5.91
C THR A 706 -0.32 -47.90 5.19
N THR A 707 -1.14 -48.05 4.15
CA THR A 707 -1.81 -46.92 3.49
C THR A 707 -3.27 -46.79 3.84
N VAL A 708 -3.70 -45.56 4.14
CA VAL A 708 -5.12 -45.21 4.33
C VAL A 708 -5.51 -44.18 3.27
N ALA A 709 -6.46 -44.48 2.40
CA ALA A 709 -7.00 -43.49 1.47
C ALA A 709 -8.18 -42.73 2.08
N GLU A 710 -8.06 -41.41 2.18
CA GLU A 710 -9.09 -40.56 2.77
C GLU A 710 -10.12 -40.07 1.75
N GLY A 711 -11.29 -39.62 2.23
CA GLY A 711 -12.28 -38.99 1.37
C GLY A 711 -12.86 -39.89 0.27
N VAL A 712 -12.91 -41.20 0.48
CA VAL A 712 -13.53 -42.14 -0.45
C VAL A 712 -15.06 -42.01 -0.37
N GLU A 713 -15.66 -41.51 -1.44
CA GLU A 713 -17.09 -41.16 -1.49
C GLU A 713 -17.90 -42.04 -2.43
N ASN A 714 -17.25 -42.66 -3.42
CA ASN A 714 -17.95 -43.49 -4.41
C ASN A 714 -17.21 -44.80 -4.73
N ARG A 715 -17.94 -45.73 -5.34
CA ARG A 715 -17.41 -47.06 -5.64
C ARG A 715 -16.26 -47.05 -6.65
N ALA A 716 -16.27 -46.12 -7.61
CA ALA A 716 -15.21 -46.04 -8.61
C ALA A 716 -13.85 -45.68 -8.01
N GLN A 717 -13.83 -44.77 -7.01
CA GLN A 717 -12.64 -44.46 -6.22
C GLN A 717 -12.14 -45.70 -5.45
N LEU A 718 -13.06 -46.39 -4.76
CA LEU A 718 -12.73 -47.61 -4.01
C LEU A 718 -12.14 -48.71 -4.91
N ASP A 719 -12.75 -48.97 -6.06
CA ASP A 719 -12.31 -49.99 -7.00
C ASP A 719 -10.97 -49.61 -7.66
N TYR A 720 -10.65 -48.32 -7.78
CA TYR A 720 -9.32 -47.87 -8.19
C TYR A 720 -8.29 -48.16 -7.10
N LEU A 721 -8.55 -47.75 -5.86
CA LEU A 721 -7.65 -47.96 -4.71
C LEU A 721 -7.37 -49.44 -4.43
N LEU A 722 -8.39 -50.29 -4.58
CA LEU A 722 -8.26 -51.75 -4.51
C LEU A 722 -7.29 -52.31 -5.56
N ARG A 723 -7.36 -51.80 -6.80
CA ARG A 723 -6.48 -52.23 -7.90
C ARG A 723 -5.05 -51.78 -7.70
N GLU A 724 -4.86 -50.56 -7.21
CA GLU A 724 -3.53 -50.03 -6.88
C GLU A 724 -2.91 -50.69 -5.65
N GLY A 725 -3.69 -51.46 -4.88
CA GLY A 725 -3.22 -52.18 -3.69
C GLY A 725 -3.02 -51.26 -2.50
N CYS A 726 -3.98 -50.38 -2.25
CA CYS A 726 -4.12 -49.63 -1.00
C CYS A 726 -4.67 -50.57 0.11
N ASP A 727 -4.27 -50.34 1.36
CA ASP A 727 -4.59 -51.25 2.47
C ASP A 727 -5.94 -50.94 3.13
N GLU A 728 -6.19 -49.66 3.39
CA GLU A 728 -7.36 -49.16 4.12
C GLU A 728 -8.00 -47.97 3.41
N SER A 729 -9.29 -47.75 3.69
CA SER A 729 -10.03 -46.59 3.17
C SER A 729 -10.92 -45.97 4.23
N GLN A 730 -11.06 -44.66 4.14
CA GLN A 730 -11.92 -43.85 4.99
C GLN A 730 -12.70 -42.85 4.14
N GLY A 731 -13.98 -42.67 4.43
CA GLY A 731 -14.80 -41.70 3.73
C GLY A 731 -16.30 -41.99 3.78
N TYR A 732 -17.08 -41.12 3.13
CA TYR A 732 -18.54 -41.16 3.20
C TYR A 732 -19.17 -42.33 2.45
N LEU A 733 -18.40 -43.05 1.62
CA LEU A 733 -18.84 -44.32 1.06
C LEU A 733 -19.20 -45.34 2.15
N HIS A 734 -18.48 -45.31 3.27
CA HIS A 734 -18.70 -46.22 4.40
C HIS A 734 -19.72 -45.62 5.37
N THR A 735 -19.38 -44.46 5.94
CA THR A 735 -20.27 -43.65 6.77
C THR A 735 -19.67 -42.26 7.00
N LYS A 736 -20.53 -41.29 7.26
CA LYS A 736 -20.11 -40.02 7.88
C LYS A 736 -19.62 -40.28 9.31
N PRO A 737 -18.82 -39.36 9.91
CA PRO A 737 -18.52 -39.43 11.33
C PRO A 737 -19.80 -39.52 12.16
N LEU A 738 -19.85 -40.46 13.09
CA LEU A 738 -21.03 -40.73 13.93
C LEU A 738 -20.76 -40.35 15.38
N PRO A 739 -21.74 -39.85 16.14
CA PRO A 739 -21.59 -39.73 17.59
C PRO A 739 -21.40 -41.12 18.21
N ARG A 740 -20.77 -41.17 19.39
CA ARG A 740 -20.39 -42.41 20.09
C ARG A 740 -21.46 -43.51 20.07
N SER A 741 -22.68 -43.21 20.50
CA SER A 741 -23.77 -44.21 20.58
C SER A 741 -24.21 -44.75 19.22
N GLU A 742 -24.25 -43.90 18.19
CA GLU A 742 -24.56 -44.32 16.82
C GLU A 742 -23.43 -45.13 16.21
N PHE A 743 -22.18 -44.76 16.51
CA PHE A 743 -20.99 -45.51 16.11
C PHE A 743 -20.99 -46.91 16.73
N GLU A 744 -21.26 -47.04 18.03
CA GLU A 744 -21.38 -48.33 18.74
C GLU A 744 -22.42 -49.23 18.06
N ALA A 745 -23.61 -48.68 17.75
CA ALA A 745 -24.66 -49.42 17.04
C ALA A 745 -24.27 -49.79 15.60
N TRP A 746 -23.57 -48.89 14.90
CA TRP A 746 -23.06 -49.16 13.55
C TRP A 746 -21.99 -50.25 13.57
N LEU A 747 -21.09 -50.22 14.55
CA LEU A 747 -20.01 -51.20 14.73
C LEU A 747 -20.58 -52.58 15.05
N LEU A 748 -21.62 -52.70 15.89
CA LEU A 748 -22.25 -53.99 16.16
C LEU A 748 -22.93 -54.59 14.91
N ARG A 749 -23.53 -53.74 14.06
CA ARG A 749 -24.18 -54.20 12.82
C ARG A 749 -23.20 -54.61 11.73
N ASN A 750 -22.04 -53.97 11.66
CA ASN A 750 -21.08 -54.13 10.56
C ASN A 750 -19.76 -54.82 10.98
N GLY A 751 -19.52 -54.96 12.29
CA GLY A 751 -18.28 -55.47 12.90
C GLY A 751 -18.19 -56.99 13.00
N GLY A 752 -19.22 -57.73 12.60
CA GLY A 752 -19.13 -59.17 12.42
C GLY A 752 -20.45 -59.94 12.42
N VAL A 753 -21.08 -60.09 11.24
CA VAL A 753 -21.79 -61.30 10.77
C VAL A 753 -21.78 -61.24 9.22
N GLU A 754 -21.49 -62.36 8.55
CA GLU A 754 -21.51 -62.52 7.08
C GLU A 754 -22.76 -61.93 6.42
N LEU A 755 -22.61 -60.90 5.58
CA LEU A 755 -23.55 -60.65 4.49
C LEU A 755 -23.13 -61.54 3.31
N GLY A 756 -23.70 -62.74 3.28
CA GLY A 756 -23.49 -63.72 2.23
C GLY A 756 -23.68 -63.13 0.82
N ALA A 757 -22.80 -63.55 -0.06
CA ALA A 757 -22.87 -63.57 -1.52
C ALA A 757 -24.28 -63.36 -2.13
N LYS A 758 -24.76 -62.13 -2.26
CA LYS A 758 -25.87 -61.74 -3.15
C LYS A 758 -25.75 -60.28 -3.59
N SER A 759 -24.82 -59.95 -4.49
CA SER A 759 -24.97 -58.78 -5.39
C SER A 759 -24.04 -58.77 -6.62
N LEU A 760 -23.66 -59.94 -7.17
CA LEU A 760 -22.83 -60.02 -8.39
C LEU A 760 -23.52 -60.73 -9.56
N ARG A 761 -24.85 -60.69 -9.63
CA ARG A 761 -25.60 -61.15 -10.82
C ARG A 761 -26.77 -60.23 -11.13
N SER A 762 -26.50 -59.13 -11.85
CA SER A 762 -27.43 -58.58 -12.86
C SER A 762 -26.78 -57.44 -13.65
N VAL A 763 -25.80 -57.74 -14.50
CA VAL A 763 -25.55 -56.95 -15.73
C VAL A 763 -25.13 -57.93 -16.83
N ARG A 764 -26.12 -58.68 -17.34
CA ARG A 764 -26.16 -59.06 -18.74
C ARG A 764 -27.34 -58.31 -19.34
N GLY A 765 -27.00 -57.27 -20.07
CA GLY A 765 -27.84 -56.43 -20.92
C GLY A 765 -26.88 -55.73 -21.85
#